data_AF-A0A6A4SAW8-F1
#
_entry.id   AF-A0A6A4SAW8-F1
#
_cell.length_a   1.000
_cell.length_b   1.000
_cell.length_c   1.000
_cell.angle_alpha   90.00
_cell.angle_beta   90.00
_cell.angle_gamma   90.00
#
_symmetry.space_group_name_H-M   'P 1'
#
loop_
_entity.id
_entity.type
_entity.pdbx_description
1 polymer ?
#
loop_
_entity_poly.entity_id
_entity_poly.type
_entity_poly.pdbx_seq_one_letter_code
_entity_poly.pdbx_strand_id
1 'polypeptide(L)'
;MIWRLVVLGGVCVCLVAAEGSSRAGRTVTFHRTRQDGSPRQVRARPRRDTSSPPGASKLSHGPAFSPCRLPLTAAEHKVLDDNTHETGFNGDDGSYVILTWVGDGTGVVLVLSTISVPINTFLDGGSSRLYRSTDYGKSFHDISHRINNTFIKEEFGVSVGPGSSVILTADTPVVDNPGGIIFTSADAGATFKLIQLPFHLDQPITYHFLNPDYLVALSIDGGLWLSLDFGAKWTKVHDGVHSFSWGAGVNLFFSCSRVDTVEADERGDLVLKGTRDLGKSFATIHEDIYSFGYIGAFLFFSVMEDSRSPRVMYFSSDQGDTFSRALLPSASTEQKRCRVCFFTPDTYFGTMYTSDDRGILFSRSLERHLFDGHRKSDFTNITSLRGVYLTNKLDEDGRIRSVISFNRGGMWRQLNKPENVDCGEQIKKCNLHIHGEHSRNNMIVPMLALSEPSAIGLVIAHGTVGDSLSSSQHPDVFVSSDGGYSWRGTLRGPHHYSILDSGGLVVAVEAQRGGQVRTIKFSTDEGQCWKSYNFTEQPFFFAGLASEPGTKAMNVSVWGFRPEEDGQPMWVTVTIDFQSLITRECNKRDYEEWLAHSTEGGDAGRKGCVLGVKETYRRLKKQSVCRNGKGFAVSKKQSPCLCTRDDYLCDYSYYRHTNTSECVRQPNAANKTLEVCLDGEEDELLTAGYRKVPSDKCEGGFTPQLAVQTVVRPCGVKPSPSPPPEPAPPGTVFDTPRERLVLILVCAGAGAIVLVAIASAFLAVKRVVYSNRTPVYRFSNLQIQDDDNSVTADLESANSSNGTVCQHDSDDSGASRRPSLVQPAQLSFHWFPRIGVVGLVEPPLDLVARQVLVNYSSITQLRADGILKLAALVCAFLLAVFLTFQLLQDNMDFKLSSVMSRSMPSNAVPTKPPRNKCGLSKACPPSHFAFKMASGAASVVGPRICLEDKTLMSGVKNNVGRGINIALVNGNTGEGIKTVNFDMWAGDVAPLIKFLNEIEDGTIVLMASFDDTSSKLNSEARTLIADLGSSLIVNVGFRDNWIFVGGKGIKTKTPFEQHIKNSAATNKFEGWPEVLEMEGCIPKKQDEPPHL
;
A
#
# COMPACT_ATOMS: atom_id res chain seq x y z
N MET A 1 -16.02 -25.18 70.05
CA MET A 1 -14.95 -25.40 71.06
C MET A 1 -15.46 -26.25 72.23
N ILE A 2 -14.58 -26.62 73.16
CA ILE A 2 -14.72 -27.42 74.40
C ILE A 2 -14.66 -28.97 74.26
N TRP A 3 -13.53 -29.62 73.95
CA TRP A 3 -12.23 -29.11 73.51
C TRP A 3 -12.34 -28.17 72.28
N ARG A 4 -13.07 -28.46 71.19
CA ARG A 4 -13.80 -29.67 70.71
C ARG A 4 -13.22 -29.99 69.34
N LEU A 5 -13.04 -31.23 68.90
CA LEU A 5 -12.95 -32.52 69.60
C LEU A 5 -12.23 -33.45 68.60
N VAL A 6 -11.06 -33.96 68.96
CA VAL A 6 -10.75 -35.40 69.11
C VAL A 6 -11.29 -36.41 68.07
N VAL A 7 -10.41 -37.37 67.72
CA VAL A 7 -10.65 -38.76 67.22
C VAL A 7 -10.64 -39.06 65.70
N LEU A 8 -10.29 -40.34 65.44
CA LEU A 8 -10.02 -41.10 64.22
C LEU A 8 -11.22 -41.20 63.24
N GLY A 9 -10.96 -41.63 62.00
CA GLY A 9 -11.86 -42.56 61.29
C GLY A 9 -11.74 -42.64 59.76
N GLY A 10 -11.37 -43.82 59.23
CA GLY A 10 -11.46 -44.17 57.78
C GLY A 10 -10.36 -43.55 56.89
N VAL A 11 -9.70 -44.23 55.94
CA VAL A 11 -9.81 -45.61 55.42
C VAL A 11 -11.17 -45.98 54.81
N CYS A 12 -11.31 -45.73 53.50
CA CYS A 12 -11.61 -46.71 52.44
C CYS A 12 -11.43 -45.99 51.07
N VAL A 13 -10.76 -46.55 50.03
CA VAL A 13 -11.09 -47.78 49.28
C VAL A 13 -12.47 -47.59 48.63
N CYS A 14 -12.67 -47.52 47.30
CA CYS A 14 -11.93 -48.07 46.13
C CYS A 14 -12.45 -47.32 44.85
N LEU A 15 -12.03 -47.48 43.58
CA LEU A 15 -11.32 -48.50 42.77
C LEU A 15 -10.50 -47.82 41.63
N VAL A 16 -9.40 -48.47 41.21
CA VAL A 16 -8.94 -48.72 39.80
C VAL A 16 -9.09 -47.56 38.78
N ALA A 17 -8.02 -46.92 38.30
CA ALA A 17 -7.03 -47.40 37.29
C ALA A 17 -7.63 -47.63 35.87
N ALA A 18 -6.90 -47.58 34.75
CA ALA A 18 -5.43 -47.67 34.59
C ALA A 18 -4.89 -46.79 33.45
N GLU A 19 -3.64 -47.05 33.07
CA GLU A 19 -2.81 -46.32 32.10
C GLU A 19 -3.39 -46.25 30.67
N GLY A 20 -2.97 -45.19 29.96
CA GLY A 20 -2.42 -45.32 28.61
C GLY A 20 -3.37 -45.56 27.42
N SER A 21 -3.37 -44.63 26.46
CA SER A 21 -2.68 -44.84 25.17
C SER A 21 -2.94 -43.70 24.20
N SER A 22 -2.00 -43.44 23.31
CA SER A 22 -2.15 -42.54 22.17
C SER A 22 -3.21 -43.04 21.19
N ARG A 23 -4.05 -42.14 20.64
CA ARG A 23 -4.79 -42.37 19.40
C ARG A 23 -4.68 -41.17 18.47
N ALA A 24 -4.28 -41.44 17.23
CA ALA A 24 -4.24 -40.43 16.18
C ALA A 24 -5.65 -39.99 15.79
N GLY A 25 -5.80 -38.71 15.45
CA GLY A 25 -7.01 -38.20 14.81
C GLY A 25 -7.19 -38.85 13.45
N ARG A 26 -8.35 -39.49 13.23
CA ARG A 26 -8.75 -39.98 11.92
C ARG A 26 -9.47 -38.88 11.15
N THR A 27 -9.10 -38.66 9.89
CA THR A 27 -9.96 -37.97 8.92
C THR A 27 -11.29 -38.72 8.81
N VAL A 28 -12.42 -38.01 8.91
CA VAL A 28 -13.77 -38.60 8.81
C VAL A 28 -14.44 -38.08 7.54
N THR A 29 -14.34 -38.84 6.46
CA THR A 29 -15.16 -38.65 5.26
C THR A 29 -16.54 -39.29 5.47
N PHE A 30 -17.60 -38.47 5.42
CA PHE A 30 -18.98 -38.95 5.50
C PHE A 30 -19.44 -39.47 4.13
N HIS A 31 -19.81 -40.75 4.05
CA HIS A 31 -20.51 -41.30 2.88
C HIS A 31 -22.03 -41.10 3.02
N ARG A 32 -22.65 -40.62 1.92
CA ARG A 32 -24.06 -40.24 1.82
C ARG A 32 -25.00 -41.45 1.81
N THR A 33 -25.69 -41.71 2.93
CA THR A 33 -26.72 -42.76 3.02
C THR A 33 -28.03 -42.31 2.37
N ARG A 34 -28.39 -42.91 1.24
CA ARG A 34 -29.67 -42.70 0.54
C ARG A 34 -30.84 -43.28 1.34
N GLN A 35 -31.91 -42.50 1.51
CA GLN A 35 -33.18 -42.97 2.06
C GLN A 35 -34.33 -42.63 1.08
N ASP A 36 -34.94 -43.65 0.49
CA ASP A 36 -36.04 -43.48 -0.47
C ASP A 36 -37.37 -43.15 0.24
N GLY A 37 -38.10 -42.14 -0.24
CA GLY A 37 -39.39 -41.73 0.32
C GLY A 37 -40.28 -41.03 -0.70
N SER A 38 -41.33 -41.71 -1.17
CA SER A 38 -42.28 -41.18 -2.16
C SER A 38 -43.22 -40.09 -1.59
N PRO A 39 -43.65 -39.10 -2.39
CA PRO A 39 -44.14 -37.82 -1.85
C PRO A 39 -45.61 -37.82 -1.40
N ARG A 40 -45.89 -37.11 -0.29
CA ARG A 40 -47.23 -36.61 0.03
C ARG A 40 -47.42 -35.20 -0.52
N GLN A 41 -48.50 -34.99 -1.26
CA GLN A 41 -48.87 -33.67 -1.78
C GLN A 41 -49.30 -32.71 -0.65
N VAL A 42 -48.70 -31.52 -0.61
CA VAL A 42 -49.24 -30.37 0.15
C VAL A 42 -49.33 -29.18 -0.81
N ARG A 43 -50.54 -28.69 -1.06
CA ARG A 43 -50.79 -27.53 -1.93
C ARG A 43 -50.33 -26.24 -1.24
N ALA A 44 -49.15 -25.74 -1.60
CA ALA A 44 -48.79 -24.35 -1.32
C ALA A 44 -49.62 -23.40 -2.19
N ARG A 45 -50.40 -22.50 -1.57
CA ARG A 45 -51.01 -21.36 -2.26
C ARG A 45 -49.95 -20.26 -2.45
N PRO A 46 -49.97 -19.50 -3.57
CA PRO A 46 -49.10 -18.33 -3.69
C PRO A 46 -49.49 -17.30 -2.62
N ARG A 47 -48.52 -16.89 -1.80
CA ARG A 47 -48.71 -15.84 -0.79
C ARG A 47 -48.33 -14.51 -1.43
N ARG A 48 -49.23 -13.52 -1.38
CA ARG A 48 -48.96 -12.16 -1.86
C ARG A 48 -47.75 -11.57 -1.13
N ASP A 49 -46.98 -10.75 -1.83
CA ASP A 49 -45.98 -9.87 -1.24
C ASP A 49 -46.62 -8.94 -0.19
N THR A 50 -46.03 -8.86 0.99
CA THR A 50 -46.39 -7.88 2.02
C THR A 50 -45.30 -6.81 2.09
N SER A 51 -45.71 -5.54 2.16
CA SER A 51 -44.84 -4.37 2.14
C SER A 51 -43.70 -4.42 3.17
N SER A 52 -42.45 -4.21 2.70
CA SER A 52 -41.31 -3.90 3.58
C SER A 52 -41.47 -2.50 4.22
N PRO A 53 -40.83 -2.22 5.38
CA PRO A 53 -40.84 -0.88 5.98
C PRO A 53 -40.12 0.16 5.11
N PRO A 54 -40.57 1.43 5.08
CA PRO A 54 -39.83 2.53 4.47
C PRO A 54 -38.63 2.92 5.36
N GLY A 55 -37.41 2.90 4.81
CA GLY A 55 -36.22 3.33 5.54
C GLY A 55 -34.88 2.75 5.05
N ALA A 56 -34.90 1.63 4.32
CA ALA A 56 -33.69 1.06 3.72
C ALA A 56 -33.71 1.20 2.19
N SER A 57 -32.73 1.91 1.63
CA SER A 57 -32.52 2.03 0.19
C SER A 57 -31.99 0.72 -0.40
N LYS A 58 -32.89 -0.23 -0.69
CA LYS A 58 -32.56 -1.40 -1.53
C LYS A 58 -32.07 -0.89 -2.88
N LEU A 59 -30.85 -1.26 -3.30
CA LEU A 59 -30.40 -1.01 -4.66
C LEU A 59 -31.38 -1.68 -5.63
N SER A 60 -31.72 -1.00 -6.73
CA SER A 60 -32.58 -1.60 -7.75
C SER A 60 -31.81 -2.70 -8.51
N HIS A 61 -32.51 -3.49 -9.31
CA HIS A 61 -31.83 -4.22 -10.39
C HIS A 61 -31.75 -3.32 -11.63
N GLY A 62 -30.70 -3.53 -12.43
CA GLY A 62 -30.62 -2.93 -13.76
C GLY A 62 -31.73 -3.40 -14.71
N PRO A 63 -31.76 -2.85 -15.94
CA PRO A 63 -32.80 -3.15 -16.93
C PRO A 63 -33.00 -4.65 -17.13
N ALA A 64 -34.24 -5.06 -17.38
CA ALA A 64 -34.59 -6.48 -17.37
C ALA A 64 -33.97 -7.25 -18.54
N PHE A 65 -33.45 -8.45 -18.25
CA PHE A 65 -33.09 -9.44 -19.25
C PHE A 65 -33.44 -10.85 -18.76
N SER A 66 -33.72 -11.74 -19.71
CA SER A 66 -33.97 -13.16 -19.44
C SER A 66 -32.66 -13.94 -19.51
N PRO A 67 -32.10 -14.43 -18.39
CA PRO A 67 -30.91 -15.28 -18.39
C PRO A 67 -31.27 -16.68 -18.92
N CYS A 68 -30.41 -17.27 -19.76
CA CYS A 68 -30.63 -18.63 -20.23
C CYS A 68 -30.35 -19.65 -19.11
N ARG A 69 -31.30 -20.56 -18.88
CA ARG A 69 -31.20 -21.61 -17.86
C ARG A 69 -31.49 -22.96 -18.47
N LEU A 70 -30.64 -23.94 -18.20
CA LEU A 70 -30.79 -25.32 -18.64
C LEU A 70 -31.08 -26.21 -17.41
N PRO A 71 -31.98 -27.21 -17.52
CA PRO A 71 -32.16 -28.18 -16.46
C PRO A 71 -30.92 -29.08 -16.34
N LEU A 72 -30.55 -29.40 -15.11
CA LEU A 72 -29.62 -30.49 -14.81
C LEU A 72 -30.41 -31.80 -14.87
N THR A 73 -29.93 -32.79 -15.63
CA THR A 73 -30.61 -34.10 -15.70
C THR A 73 -30.30 -34.94 -14.47
N ALA A 74 -31.16 -35.91 -14.15
CA ALA A 74 -30.96 -36.78 -12.98
C ALA A 74 -29.66 -37.62 -13.05
N ALA A 75 -29.19 -37.94 -14.26
CA ALA A 75 -27.90 -38.62 -14.45
C ALA A 75 -26.73 -37.69 -14.13
N GLU A 76 -26.74 -36.46 -14.65
CA GLU A 76 -25.71 -35.45 -14.35
C GLU A 76 -25.68 -35.06 -12.87
N HIS A 77 -26.86 -34.94 -12.24
CA HIS A 77 -26.97 -34.67 -10.79
C HIS A 77 -26.34 -35.80 -9.97
N LYS A 78 -26.60 -37.07 -10.32
CA LYS A 78 -25.96 -38.21 -9.65
C LYS A 78 -24.43 -38.22 -9.86
N VAL A 79 -23.95 -37.92 -11.07
CA VAL A 79 -22.51 -37.89 -11.35
C VAL A 79 -21.82 -36.80 -10.53
N LEU A 80 -22.41 -35.60 -10.42
CA LEU A 80 -21.88 -34.54 -9.55
C LEU A 80 -21.98 -34.90 -8.06
N ASP A 81 -23.08 -35.54 -7.63
CA ASP A 81 -23.24 -36.04 -6.27
C ASP A 81 -22.20 -37.10 -5.87
N ASP A 82 -21.86 -38.00 -6.78
CA ASP A 82 -20.83 -39.04 -6.59
C ASP A 82 -19.38 -38.46 -6.68
N ASN A 83 -19.21 -37.19 -7.04
CA ASN A 83 -17.90 -36.54 -7.29
C ASN A 83 -17.73 -35.17 -6.59
N THR A 84 -18.56 -34.89 -5.58
CA THR A 84 -18.46 -33.69 -4.74
C THR A 84 -17.92 -34.06 -3.36
N HIS A 85 -16.84 -33.40 -2.96
CA HIS A 85 -16.03 -33.77 -1.79
C HIS A 85 -16.03 -32.62 -0.79
N GLU A 86 -16.53 -32.84 0.43
CA GLU A 86 -16.60 -31.83 1.49
C GLU A 86 -15.54 -32.11 2.58
N THR A 87 -14.76 -31.10 2.94
CA THR A 87 -13.79 -31.13 4.05
C THR A 87 -14.06 -29.98 5.00
N GLY A 88 -14.23 -30.29 6.30
CA GLY A 88 -14.29 -29.32 7.39
C GLY A 88 -12.95 -29.28 8.15
N PHE A 89 -12.53 -28.08 8.53
CA PHE A 89 -11.29 -27.85 9.30
C PHE A 89 -11.64 -27.75 10.79
N ASN A 90 -12.07 -28.88 11.35
CA ASN A 90 -12.69 -28.95 12.68
C ASN A 90 -11.77 -28.41 13.79
N GLY A 91 -12.32 -27.53 14.63
CA GLY A 91 -11.60 -26.93 15.74
C GLY A 91 -10.36 -26.14 15.32
N ASP A 92 -10.30 -25.62 14.08
CA ASP A 92 -9.33 -24.61 13.66
C ASP A 92 -9.84 -23.22 14.05
N ASP A 93 -9.12 -22.57 14.96
CA ASP A 93 -9.47 -21.30 15.58
C ASP A 93 -9.02 -20.05 14.76
N GLY A 94 -8.55 -20.26 13.52
CA GLY A 94 -8.10 -19.19 12.61
C GLY A 94 -9.21 -18.31 12.04
N SER A 95 -9.00 -16.99 12.09
CA SER A 95 -9.96 -15.99 11.60
C SER A 95 -9.97 -15.80 10.08
N TYR A 96 -8.97 -16.34 9.38
CA TYR A 96 -8.83 -16.39 7.92
C TYR A 96 -7.98 -17.62 7.54
N VAL A 97 -7.95 -17.96 6.24
CA VAL A 97 -7.06 -18.99 5.68
C VAL A 97 -6.32 -18.48 4.45
N ILE A 98 -5.02 -18.78 4.35
CA ILE A 98 -4.18 -18.53 3.17
C ILE A 98 -4.09 -19.83 2.37
N LEU A 99 -4.63 -19.83 1.16
CA LEU A 99 -4.58 -20.96 0.23
C LEU A 99 -3.51 -20.75 -0.83
N THR A 100 -2.69 -21.76 -1.11
CA THR A 100 -1.60 -21.66 -2.09
C THR A 100 -1.40 -22.97 -2.84
N TRP A 101 -1.41 -22.90 -4.16
CA TRP A 101 -1.14 -24.04 -5.06
C TRP A 101 0.37 -24.21 -5.26
N VAL A 102 0.84 -25.45 -5.43
CA VAL A 102 2.27 -25.75 -5.55
C VAL A 102 2.56 -26.54 -6.83
N GLY A 103 2.96 -25.81 -7.88
CA GLY A 103 3.29 -26.33 -9.22
C GLY A 103 2.08 -26.54 -10.13
N ASP A 104 2.27 -26.32 -11.44
CA ASP A 104 1.24 -26.57 -12.46
C ASP A 104 0.99 -28.07 -12.66
N GLY A 105 -0.27 -28.48 -12.62
CA GLY A 105 -0.70 -29.85 -12.92
C GLY A 105 -0.51 -30.86 -11.79
N THR A 106 0.04 -30.46 -10.64
CA THR A 106 0.38 -31.34 -9.50
C THR A 106 -0.83 -31.74 -8.65
N GLY A 107 -1.86 -30.89 -8.59
CA GLY A 107 -2.99 -31.02 -7.67
C GLY A 107 -2.66 -30.74 -6.20
N VAL A 108 -1.47 -30.22 -5.89
CA VAL A 108 -1.03 -29.93 -4.51
C VAL A 108 -1.50 -28.55 -4.07
N VAL A 109 -2.18 -28.51 -2.92
CA VAL A 109 -2.65 -27.27 -2.27
C VAL A 109 -2.17 -27.28 -0.83
N LEU A 110 -1.53 -26.18 -0.41
CA LEU A 110 -1.26 -25.86 0.98
C LEU A 110 -2.30 -24.85 1.49
N VAL A 111 -2.72 -25.02 2.74
CA VAL A 111 -3.63 -24.11 3.44
C VAL A 111 -3.01 -23.78 4.78
N LEU A 112 -2.68 -22.51 4.99
CA LEU A 112 -2.12 -21.98 6.23
C LEU A 112 -3.22 -21.19 6.98
N SER A 113 -3.52 -21.63 8.20
CA SER A 113 -4.29 -20.89 9.19
C SER A 113 -3.33 -20.34 10.24
N THR A 114 -3.54 -19.12 10.72
CA THR A 114 -2.79 -18.58 11.88
C THR A 114 -3.69 -17.84 12.86
N ILE A 115 -3.33 -17.91 14.14
CA ILE A 115 -4.12 -17.41 15.27
C ILE A 115 -3.27 -16.44 16.09
N SER A 116 -3.50 -15.14 15.88
CA SER A 116 -2.87 -14.06 16.63
C SER A 116 -3.53 -13.89 18.00
N VAL A 117 -3.06 -14.64 19.00
CA VAL A 117 -3.49 -14.48 20.40
C VAL A 117 -3.17 -13.05 20.87
N PRO A 118 -4.13 -12.31 21.46
CA PRO A 118 -3.91 -10.92 21.84
C PRO A 118 -2.79 -10.76 22.89
N ILE A 119 -2.06 -9.65 22.77
CA ILE A 119 -0.75 -9.28 23.34
C ILE A 119 -0.62 -9.34 24.89
N ASN A 120 -1.65 -9.78 25.61
CA ASN A 120 -1.65 -10.00 27.06
C ASN A 120 -1.15 -11.39 27.47
N THR A 121 -1.29 -12.42 26.63
CA THR A 121 -0.95 -13.82 26.98
C THR A 121 0.51 -14.16 26.66
N PHE A 122 1.45 -13.56 27.39
CA PHE A 122 2.89 -13.55 27.03
C PHE A 122 3.68 -14.86 27.24
N LEU A 123 2.99 -16.01 27.26
CA LEU A 123 3.55 -17.34 27.55
C LEU A 123 3.08 -18.42 26.55
N ASP A 124 1.88 -18.27 25.98
CA ASP A 124 1.41 -19.08 24.86
C ASP A 124 1.70 -18.33 23.56
N GLY A 125 2.48 -18.94 22.68
CA GLY A 125 2.74 -18.38 21.35
C GLY A 125 1.49 -18.37 20.47
N GLY A 126 1.50 -17.55 19.42
CA GLY A 126 0.52 -17.69 18.34
C GLY A 126 0.55 -19.10 17.76
N SER A 127 -0.60 -19.60 17.33
CA SER A 127 -0.71 -20.93 16.72
C SER A 127 -0.78 -20.82 15.20
N SER A 128 -0.16 -21.76 14.49
CA SER A 128 -0.32 -21.90 13.04
C SER A 128 -0.62 -23.35 12.69
N ARG A 129 -1.59 -23.55 11.81
CA ARG A 129 -1.90 -24.86 11.24
C ARG A 129 -1.64 -24.87 9.75
N LEU A 130 -0.96 -25.92 9.30
CA LEU A 130 -0.64 -26.13 7.90
C LEU A 130 -1.30 -27.42 7.44
N TYR A 131 -2.25 -27.31 6.52
CA TYR A 131 -2.88 -28.45 5.87
C TYR A 131 -2.35 -28.62 4.45
N ARG A 132 -2.36 -29.87 3.97
CA ARG A 132 -1.94 -30.23 2.62
C ARG A 132 -2.94 -31.16 1.95
N SER A 133 -3.31 -30.82 0.71
CA SER A 133 -3.98 -31.68 -0.26
C SER A 133 -2.98 -32.14 -1.32
N THR A 134 -3.28 -33.27 -1.96
CA THR A 134 -2.59 -33.78 -3.17
C THR A 134 -3.58 -34.17 -4.27
N ASP A 135 -4.84 -33.75 -4.13
CA ASP A 135 -5.98 -34.25 -4.88
C ASP A 135 -6.91 -33.13 -5.38
N TYR A 136 -6.35 -31.93 -5.63
CA TYR A 136 -7.07 -30.71 -6.02
C TYR A 136 -7.99 -30.14 -4.94
N GLY A 137 -7.68 -30.39 -3.66
CA GLY A 137 -8.47 -29.93 -2.52
C GLY A 137 -9.71 -30.76 -2.24
N LYS A 138 -9.79 -32.01 -2.72
CA LYS A 138 -10.88 -32.94 -2.39
C LYS A 138 -10.75 -33.45 -0.95
N SER A 139 -9.53 -33.62 -0.48
CA SER A 139 -9.21 -33.89 0.92
C SER A 139 -7.98 -33.11 1.38
N PHE A 140 -7.95 -32.76 2.66
CA PHE A 140 -6.82 -32.08 3.31
C PHE A 140 -6.37 -32.86 4.54
N HIS A 141 -5.06 -32.85 4.79
CA HIS A 141 -4.44 -33.47 5.96
C HIS A 141 -3.61 -32.45 6.73
N ASP A 142 -3.73 -32.43 8.05
CA ASP A 142 -2.89 -31.62 8.94
C ASP A 142 -1.44 -32.11 8.90
N ILE A 143 -0.52 -31.21 8.54
CA ILE A 143 0.92 -31.43 8.50
C ILE A 143 1.70 -30.43 9.38
N SER A 144 1.03 -29.75 10.33
CA SER A 144 1.64 -28.75 11.24
C SER A 144 2.83 -29.32 12.02
N HIS A 145 2.79 -30.61 12.33
CA HIS A 145 3.90 -31.36 12.94
C HIS A 145 5.20 -31.32 12.13
N ARG A 146 5.15 -31.10 10.81
CA ARG A 146 6.34 -31.01 9.92
C ARG A 146 7.07 -29.67 10.03
N ILE A 147 6.40 -28.64 10.57
CA ILE A 147 7.00 -27.36 10.93
C ILE A 147 7.14 -27.22 12.46
N ASN A 148 7.16 -28.34 13.20
CA ASN A 148 7.20 -28.40 14.66
C ASN A 148 6.09 -27.59 15.37
N ASN A 149 4.94 -27.38 14.71
CA ASN A 149 3.87 -26.46 15.14
C ASN A 149 4.35 -25.00 15.37
N THR A 150 5.39 -24.56 14.65
CA THR A 150 5.95 -23.21 14.78
C THR A 150 4.99 -22.17 14.21
N PHE A 151 4.86 -21.02 14.88
CA PHE A 151 4.07 -19.88 14.40
C PHE A 151 4.69 -19.31 13.11
N ILE A 152 3.90 -19.22 12.05
CA ILE A 152 4.31 -18.73 10.72
C ILE A 152 3.85 -17.28 10.56
N LYS A 153 4.74 -16.44 10.02
CA LYS A 153 4.54 -15.00 9.87
C LYS A 153 3.49 -14.70 8.78
N GLU A 154 2.25 -14.43 9.19
CA GLU A 154 1.08 -14.14 8.34
C GLU A 154 1.41 -13.28 7.11
N GLU A 155 2.05 -12.13 7.33
CA GLU A 155 2.33 -11.13 6.30
C GLU A 155 3.28 -11.59 5.19
N PHE A 156 4.02 -12.70 5.38
CA PHE A 156 4.86 -13.32 4.34
C PHE A 156 4.21 -14.57 3.71
N GLY A 157 3.10 -15.07 4.29
CA GLY A 157 2.29 -16.16 3.75
C GLY A 157 3.06 -17.44 3.42
N VAL A 158 2.73 -18.03 2.27
CA VAL A 158 3.38 -19.24 1.72
C VAL A 158 4.08 -18.86 0.43
N SER A 159 5.42 -18.79 0.46
CA SER A 159 6.24 -18.35 -0.67
C SER A 159 6.59 -19.54 -1.58
N VAL A 160 5.79 -19.75 -2.63
CA VAL A 160 6.01 -20.80 -3.64
C VAL A 160 6.91 -20.28 -4.78
N GLY A 161 7.88 -21.09 -5.18
CA GLY A 161 8.80 -20.82 -6.28
C GLY A 161 8.60 -21.72 -7.48
N PRO A 162 9.48 -21.63 -8.50
CA PRO A 162 9.44 -22.48 -9.68
C PRO A 162 9.41 -23.98 -9.35
N GLY A 163 8.58 -24.75 -10.08
CA GLY A 163 8.48 -26.20 -9.92
C GLY A 163 7.65 -26.62 -8.70
N SER A 164 8.33 -26.99 -7.62
CA SER A 164 7.73 -27.58 -6.40
C SER A 164 8.29 -26.98 -5.10
N SER A 165 8.98 -25.84 -5.19
CA SER A 165 9.67 -25.19 -4.08
C SER A 165 8.71 -24.37 -3.22
N VAL A 166 8.82 -24.50 -1.90
CA VAL A 166 8.01 -23.76 -0.91
C VAL A 166 8.90 -23.25 0.21
N ILE A 167 8.70 -22.00 0.59
CA ILE A 167 9.28 -21.34 1.77
C ILE A 167 8.14 -20.88 2.68
N LEU A 168 8.26 -21.19 3.97
CA LEU A 168 7.47 -20.60 5.05
C LEU A 168 8.44 -19.84 5.97
N THR A 169 8.05 -18.66 6.44
CA THR A 169 8.87 -17.90 7.42
C THR A 169 8.24 -17.98 8.80
N ALA A 170 9.00 -18.40 9.81
CA ALA A 170 8.55 -18.39 11.19
C ALA A 170 8.52 -16.95 11.74
N ASP A 171 7.55 -16.62 12.58
CA ASP A 171 7.55 -15.37 13.32
C ASP A 171 8.48 -15.50 14.54
N THR A 172 9.72 -15.05 14.39
CA THR A 172 10.78 -15.12 15.40
C THR A 172 11.04 -13.76 16.04
N PRO A 173 11.02 -13.61 17.38
CA PRO A 173 11.30 -12.34 18.02
C PRO A 173 12.75 -11.90 17.78
N VAL A 174 12.91 -10.69 17.25
CA VAL A 174 14.19 -10.07 16.86
C VAL A 174 15.19 -9.94 18.03
N VAL A 175 14.70 -9.90 19.27
CA VAL A 175 15.52 -9.69 20.47
C VAL A 175 16.28 -10.94 20.90
N ASP A 176 15.73 -12.13 20.64
CA ASP A 176 16.18 -13.39 21.25
C ASP A 176 16.83 -14.37 20.23
N ASN A 177 16.89 -14.02 18.94
CA ASN A 177 17.45 -14.85 17.86
C ASN A 177 18.45 -14.08 16.97
N PRO A 178 19.54 -14.73 16.49
CA PRO A 178 20.56 -14.10 15.63
C PRO A 178 20.06 -13.76 14.21
N GLY A 179 18.88 -14.25 13.83
CA GLY A 179 18.19 -13.96 12.58
C GLY A 179 16.83 -14.67 12.54
N GLY A 180 16.13 -14.55 11.42
CA GLY A 180 14.85 -15.24 11.19
C GLY A 180 15.01 -16.75 11.01
N ILE A 181 13.91 -17.49 11.11
CA ILE A 181 13.86 -18.93 10.77
C ILE A 181 12.96 -19.11 9.55
N ILE A 182 13.38 -19.93 8.59
CA ILE A 182 12.56 -20.37 7.46
C ILE A 182 12.46 -21.90 7.42
N PHE A 183 11.35 -22.40 6.88
CA PHE A 183 11.17 -23.80 6.50
C PHE A 183 11.16 -23.90 4.99
N THR A 184 12.13 -24.63 4.43
CA THR A 184 12.25 -24.90 2.99
C THR A 184 11.71 -26.29 2.65
N SER A 185 11.05 -26.42 1.50
CA SER A 185 10.59 -27.69 0.93
C SER A 185 10.81 -27.67 -0.57
N ALA A 186 11.34 -28.76 -1.13
CA ALA A 186 11.51 -28.95 -2.58
C ALA A 186 10.55 -30.02 -3.15
N ASP A 187 9.71 -30.61 -2.29
CA ASP A 187 8.80 -31.73 -2.60
C ASP A 187 7.32 -31.33 -2.47
N ALA A 188 7.03 -30.06 -2.78
CA ALA A 188 5.72 -29.43 -2.70
C ALA A 188 5.09 -29.54 -1.30
N GLY A 189 5.86 -29.25 -0.25
CA GLY A 189 5.41 -29.25 1.15
C GLY A 189 5.20 -30.65 1.75
N ALA A 190 5.77 -31.71 1.16
CA ALA A 190 5.69 -33.05 1.76
C ALA A 190 6.71 -33.21 2.91
N THR A 191 7.90 -32.62 2.81
CA THR A 191 8.88 -32.49 3.88
C THR A 191 9.39 -31.06 3.97
N PHE A 192 9.75 -30.64 5.18
CA PHE A 192 10.28 -29.30 5.46
C PHE A 192 11.62 -29.40 6.19
N LYS A 193 12.58 -28.57 5.78
CA LYS A 193 13.89 -28.38 6.41
C LYS A 193 13.92 -27.00 7.07
N LEU A 194 14.11 -26.98 8.38
CA LEU A 194 14.35 -25.75 9.14
C LEU A 194 15.74 -25.17 8.80
N ILE A 195 15.81 -23.87 8.53
CA ILE A 195 17.05 -23.12 8.31
C ILE A 195 17.01 -21.85 9.16
N GLN A 196 18.07 -21.64 9.93
CA GLN A 196 18.33 -20.39 10.66
C GLN A 196 19.01 -19.40 9.70
N LEU A 197 18.40 -18.23 9.48
CA LEU A 197 19.01 -17.14 8.73
C LEU A 197 20.02 -16.38 9.61
N PRO A 198 21.06 -15.76 9.02
CA PRO A 198 21.99 -14.85 9.72
C PRO A 198 21.49 -13.40 9.77
N PHE A 199 20.22 -13.16 9.43
CA PHE A 199 19.57 -11.84 9.42
C PHE A 199 18.06 -11.98 9.65
N HIS A 200 17.38 -10.89 10.02
CA HIS A 200 15.92 -10.82 10.10
C HIS A 200 15.35 -10.20 8.82
N LEU A 201 14.35 -10.86 8.23
CA LEU A 201 13.69 -10.47 6.97
C LEU A 201 12.80 -9.22 7.15
N ASP A 202 12.99 -8.24 6.27
CA ASP A 202 12.13 -7.06 6.15
C ASP A 202 10.85 -7.37 5.32
N GLN A 203 11.03 -8.11 4.23
CA GLN A 203 9.99 -8.51 3.29
C GLN A 203 10.16 -9.98 2.85
N PRO A 204 9.17 -10.59 2.17
CA PRO A 204 9.26 -11.99 1.72
C PRO A 204 10.47 -12.29 0.83
N ILE A 205 10.96 -13.52 0.89
CA ILE A 205 12.07 -14.00 0.05
C ILE A 205 11.60 -14.07 -1.41
N THR A 206 12.34 -13.41 -2.31
CA THR A 206 12.01 -13.33 -3.73
C THR A 206 12.83 -14.36 -4.53
N TYR A 207 12.14 -15.36 -5.09
CA TYR A 207 12.73 -16.33 -6.01
C TYR A 207 13.19 -15.67 -7.32
N HIS A 208 14.26 -16.21 -7.91
CA HIS A 208 14.57 -15.99 -9.33
C HIS A 208 13.54 -16.72 -10.20
N PHE A 209 12.93 -16.01 -11.13
CA PHE A 209 11.77 -16.44 -11.93
C PHE A 209 11.98 -17.72 -12.77
N LEU A 210 13.23 -18.12 -13.06
CA LEU A 210 13.56 -19.39 -13.74
C LEU A 210 14.29 -20.43 -12.87
N ASN A 211 14.82 -20.04 -11.69
CA ASN A 211 15.71 -20.92 -10.92
C ASN A 211 15.28 -20.97 -9.45
N PRO A 212 14.75 -22.11 -8.95
CA PRO A 212 14.30 -22.22 -7.57
C PRO A 212 15.43 -22.11 -6.53
N ASP A 213 16.67 -22.38 -6.91
CA ASP A 213 17.82 -22.32 -5.99
C ASP A 213 18.28 -20.88 -5.70
N TYR A 214 17.94 -19.93 -6.57
CA TYR A 214 18.41 -18.55 -6.50
C TYR A 214 17.37 -17.67 -5.80
N LEU A 215 17.72 -17.16 -4.62
CA LEU A 215 16.82 -16.40 -3.74
C LEU A 215 17.45 -15.08 -3.34
N VAL A 216 16.69 -13.98 -3.41
CA VAL A 216 17.11 -12.67 -2.87
C VAL A 216 16.19 -12.24 -1.75
N ALA A 217 16.78 -11.62 -0.72
CA ALA A 217 16.11 -11.13 0.47
C ALA A 217 16.62 -9.74 0.86
N LEU A 218 15.75 -8.90 1.42
CA LEU A 218 16.13 -7.68 2.13
C LEU A 218 15.98 -7.92 3.64
N SER A 219 16.96 -7.52 4.42
CA SER A 219 16.93 -7.56 5.88
C SER A 219 16.64 -6.20 6.50
N ILE A 220 16.13 -6.20 7.74
CA ILE A 220 15.66 -5.00 8.46
C ILE A 220 16.75 -3.94 8.76
N ASP A 221 18.02 -4.28 8.53
CA ASP A 221 19.19 -3.37 8.57
C ASP A 221 19.51 -2.75 7.21
N GLY A 222 18.69 -2.97 6.17
CA GLY A 222 18.97 -2.55 4.79
C GLY A 222 19.97 -3.45 4.06
N GLY A 223 20.31 -4.62 4.62
CA GLY A 223 21.18 -5.60 3.97
C GLY A 223 20.45 -6.33 2.83
N LEU A 224 21.03 -6.30 1.63
CA LEU A 224 20.61 -7.15 0.51
C LEU A 224 21.37 -8.47 0.57
N TRP A 225 20.65 -9.59 0.63
CA TRP A 225 21.22 -10.94 0.74
C TRP A 225 20.80 -11.82 -0.43
N LEU A 226 21.69 -12.73 -0.80
CA LEU A 226 21.52 -13.69 -1.88
C LEU A 226 21.83 -15.11 -1.37
N SER A 227 21.04 -16.09 -1.80
CA SER A 227 21.34 -17.52 -1.74
C SER A 227 21.31 -18.11 -3.15
N LEU A 228 22.14 -19.11 -3.38
CA LEU A 228 22.27 -19.85 -4.65
C LEU A 228 22.10 -21.37 -4.46
N ASP A 229 21.55 -21.77 -3.31
CA ASP A 229 21.40 -23.15 -2.84
C ASP A 229 20.06 -23.35 -2.08
N PHE A 230 18.99 -22.73 -2.60
CA PHE A 230 17.63 -22.75 -2.07
C PHE A 230 17.56 -22.38 -0.57
N GLY A 231 18.30 -21.33 -0.20
CA GLY A 231 18.31 -20.75 1.14
C GLY A 231 19.21 -21.47 2.15
N ALA A 232 19.94 -22.52 1.77
CA ALA A 232 20.81 -23.25 2.68
C ALA A 232 22.04 -22.45 3.15
N LYS A 233 22.52 -21.51 2.33
CA LYS A 233 23.55 -20.53 2.65
C LYS A 233 23.20 -19.17 2.06
N TRP A 234 23.44 -18.12 2.85
CA TRP A 234 23.23 -16.74 2.44
C TRP A 234 24.54 -15.95 2.45
N THR A 235 24.69 -15.04 1.49
CA THR A 235 25.78 -14.08 1.37
C THR A 235 25.22 -12.68 1.26
N LYS A 236 25.67 -11.74 2.10
CA LYS A 236 25.32 -10.32 1.97
C LYS A 236 25.99 -9.78 0.71
N VAL A 237 25.21 -9.08 -0.12
CA VAL A 237 25.60 -8.52 -1.42
C VAL A 237 25.91 -7.03 -1.29
N HIS A 238 25.08 -6.29 -0.55
CA HIS A 238 25.23 -4.84 -0.38
C HIS A 238 24.49 -4.36 0.88
N ASP A 239 24.95 -3.26 1.49
CA ASP A 239 24.30 -2.61 2.64
C ASP A 239 23.52 -1.35 2.24
N GLY A 240 22.63 -0.85 3.11
CA GLY A 240 21.90 0.41 2.87
C GLY A 240 20.97 0.40 1.65
N VAL A 241 20.44 -0.78 1.28
CA VAL A 241 19.53 -0.99 0.16
C VAL A 241 18.09 -0.67 0.56
N HIS A 242 17.40 0.13 -0.25
CA HIS A 242 16.01 0.54 -0.03
C HIS A 242 15.00 -0.29 -0.86
N SER A 243 15.40 -0.78 -2.03
CA SER A 243 14.57 -1.65 -2.88
C SER A 243 15.42 -2.40 -3.90
N PHE A 244 14.97 -3.58 -4.34
CA PHE A 244 15.62 -4.40 -5.35
C PHE A 244 14.61 -4.97 -6.37
N SER A 245 15.11 -5.46 -7.51
CA SER A 245 14.30 -6.15 -8.53
C SER A 245 15.19 -7.05 -9.39
N TRP A 246 14.73 -8.26 -9.72
CA TRP A 246 15.38 -9.12 -10.72
C TRP A 246 15.21 -8.51 -12.13
N GLY A 247 16.29 -8.50 -12.90
CA GLY A 247 16.30 -8.18 -14.33
C GLY A 247 16.05 -9.40 -15.21
N ALA A 248 16.42 -9.32 -16.49
CA ALA A 248 16.44 -10.49 -17.37
C ALA A 248 17.76 -11.25 -17.23
N GLY A 249 17.68 -12.59 -17.28
CA GLY A 249 18.78 -13.45 -16.84
C GLY A 249 19.06 -13.29 -15.34
N VAL A 250 20.31 -13.48 -14.93
CA VAL A 250 20.74 -13.43 -13.52
C VAL A 250 21.00 -12.01 -12.98
N ASN A 251 20.56 -10.98 -13.71
CA ASN A 251 20.80 -9.58 -13.37
C ASN A 251 19.97 -9.17 -12.15
N LEU A 252 20.56 -8.40 -11.23
CA LEU A 252 19.89 -7.88 -10.04
C LEU A 252 20.12 -6.37 -9.94
N PHE A 253 19.03 -5.60 -9.93
CA PHE A 253 19.02 -4.15 -9.77
C PHE A 253 18.59 -3.76 -8.36
N PHE A 254 19.20 -2.73 -7.80
CA PHE A 254 18.83 -2.22 -6.48
C PHE A 254 19.15 -0.73 -6.31
N SER A 255 18.39 -0.07 -5.43
CA SER A 255 18.66 1.30 -5.00
C SER A 255 19.24 1.31 -3.59
N CYS A 256 20.30 2.09 -3.38
CA CYS A 256 20.99 2.23 -2.10
C CYS A 256 21.30 3.69 -1.78
N SER A 257 21.34 4.05 -0.50
CA SER A 257 21.83 5.37 -0.06
C SER A 257 23.37 5.39 0.02
N ARG A 258 23.97 6.60 -0.05
CA ARG A 258 25.44 6.79 0.03
C ARG A 258 25.96 6.89 1.48
N VAL A 259 25.09 7.28 2.39
CA VAL A 259 25.31 7.50 3.84
C VAL A 259 23.95 7.30 4.51
N ASP A 260 23.91 6.77 5.74
CA ASP A 260 22.71 6.56 6.57
C ASP A 260 21.95 7.87 6.85
N THR A 261 21.17 8.30 5.86
CA THR A 261 20.49 9.59 5.84
C THR A 261 19.00 9.35 5.70
N VAL A 262 18.33 9.22 6.84
CA VAL A 262 16.85 9.18 6.98
C VAL A 262 16.20 10.14 5.97
N GLU A 263 15.15 9.70 5.26
CA GLU A 263 14.47 10.42 4.16
C GLU A 263 15.28 10.57 2.84
N ALA A 264 16.30 9.73 2.56
CA ALA A 264 17.05 9.77 1.29
C ALA A 264 16.17 9.48 0.05
N ASP A 265 15.21 8.57 0.21
CA ASP A 265 14.17 8.26 -0.76
C ASP A 265 13.19 9.42 -0.96
N GLU A 266 12.82 10.16 0.10
CA GLU A 266 11.96 11.35 -0.02
C GLU A 266 12.67 12.54 -0.67
N ARG A 267 13.98 12.66 -0.52
CA ARG A 267 14.78 13.71 -1.18
C ARG A 267 15.09 13.39 -2.64
N GLY A 268 15.25 12.12 -2.97
CA GLY A 268 15.75 11.66 -4.26
C GLY A 268 17.27 11.57 -4.33
N ASP A 269 17.92 11.20 -3.21
CA ASP A 269 19.38 11.10 -3.08
C ASP A 269 19.89 9.65 -3.20
N LEU A 270 19.09 8.73 -3.78
CA LEU A 270 19.44 7.30 -3.89
C LEU A 270 20.31 7.04 -5.13
N VAL A 271 21.17 6.02 -5.05
CA VAL A 271 21.99 5.53 -6.16
C VAL A 271 21.41 4.22 -6.68
N LEU A 272 21.19 4.14 -8.00
CA LEU A 272 20.78 2.93 -8.69
C LEU A 272 22.02 2.11 -9.11
N LYS A 273 22.07 0.85 -8.69
CA LYS A 273 23.12 -0.09 -9.07
C LYS A 273 22.54 -1.34 -9.72
N GLY A 274 23.34 -1.99 -10.55
CA GLY A 274 23.10 -3.33 -11.07
C GLY A 274 24.30 -4.25 -10.85
N THR A 275 24.04 -5.54 -10.66
CA THR A 275 25.05 -6.61 -10.77
C THR A 275 24.61 -7.62 -11.82
N ARG A 276 25.57 -8.09 -12.62
CA ARG A 276 25.37 -9.06 -13.72
C ARG A 276 26.02 -10.42 -13.43
N ASP A 277 26.69 -10.56 -12.29
CA ASP A 277 27.52 -11.71 -11.91
C ASP A 277 27.18 -12.30 -10.53
N LEU A 278 25.96 -12.01 -10.05
CA LEU A 278 25.41 -12.42 -8.76
C LEU A 278 26.16 -11.83 -7.56
N GLY A 279 26.49 -10.53 -7.64
CA GLY A 279 26.97 -9.73 -6.51
C GLY A 279 28.49 -9.71 -6.32
N LYS A 280 29.28 -10.07 -7.34
CA LYS A 280 30.76 -10.00 -7.29
C LYS A 280 31.27 -8.64 -7.79
N SER A 281 30.57 -8.06 -8.76
CA SER A 281 30.80 -6.71 -9.26
C SER A 281 29.49 -5.92 -9.37
N PHE A 282 29.62 -4.59 -9.32
CA PHE A 282 28.50 -3.65 -9.34
C PHE A 282 28.79 -2.50 -10.31
N ALA A 283 27.83 -2.20 -11.17
CA ALA A 283 27.81 -0.98 -11.96
C ALA A 283 26.84 0.02 -11.31
N THR A 284 27.27 1.27 -11.13
CA THR A 284 26.35 2.39 -10.85
C THR A 284 25.72 2.80 -12.17
N ILE A 285 24.39 2.74 -12.25
CA ILE A 285 23.61 3.07 -13.45
C ILE A 285 23.22 4.55 -13.44
N HIS A 286 22.77 5.06 -12.28
CA HIS A 286 22.45 6.47 -12.10
C HIS A 286 22.53 6.88 -10.63
N GLU A 287 22.78 8.15 -10.37
CA GLU A 287 22.81 8.74 -9.02
C GLU A 287 21.64 9.72 -8.83
N ASP A 288 21.36 10.15 -7.61
CA ASP A 288 20.29 11.11 -7.30
C ASP A 288 18.91 10.71 -7.89
N ILE A 289 18.59 9.42 -7.80
CA ILE A 289 17.28 8.87 -8.17
C ILE A 289 16.31 8.90 -6.98
N TYR A 290 15.02 9.04 -7.27
CA TYR A 290 13.94 8.91 -6.30
C TYR A 290 13.45 7.45 -6.18
N SER A 291 13.24 6.80 -7.32
CA SER A 291 12.79 5.41 -7.39
C SER A 291 13.04 4.84 -8.78
N PHE A 292 13.27 3.53 -8.86
CA PHE A 292 13.38 2.77 -10.10
C PHE A 292 12.30 1.67 -10.17
N GLY A 293 12.21 1.01 -11.33
CA GLY A 293 11.48 -0.24 -11.51
C GLY A 293 11.93 -0.97 -12.77
N TYR A 294 11.67 -2.27 -12.81
CA TYR A 294 11.94 -3.13 -13.97
C TYR A 294 10.62 -3.78 -14.40
N ILE A 295 10.18 -3.55 -15.65
CA ILE A 295 8.90 -4.07 -16.18
C ILE A 295 9.07 -4.47 -17.65
N GLY A 296 8.78 -5.73 -17.96
CA GLY A 296 8.90 -6.27 -19.32
C GLY A 296 10.35 -6.22 -19.80
N ALA A 297 10.63 -5.42 -20.83
CA ALA A 297 11.97 -5.19 -21.35
C ALA A 297 12.64 -3.90 -20.84
N PHE A 298 11.95 -3.12 -19.97
CA PHE A 298 12.40 -1.78 -19.59
C PHE A 298 12.84 -1.68 -18.13
N LEU A 299 14.08 -1.27 -17.92
CA LEU A 299 14.51 -0.63 -16.67
C LEU A 299 14.15 0.86 -16.77
N PHE A 300 13.53 1.42 -15.74
CA PHE A 300 13.24 2.85 -15.68
C PHE A 300 13.50 3.43 -14.30
N PHE A 301 13.83 4.71 -14.24
CA PHE A 301 14.06 5.44 -12.99
C PHE A 301 13.59 6.89 -13.08
N SER A 302 13.47 7.52 -11.91
CA SER A 302 12.97 8.88 -11.75
C SER A 302 13.99 9.76 -11.03
N VAL A 303 14.19 10.98 -11.52
CA VAL A 303 15.20 11.97 -11.07
C VAL A 303 14.51 13.30 -10.78
N MET A 304 15.00 14.03 -9.78
CA MET A 304 14.59 15.41 -9.48
C MET A 304 15.62 16.39 -10.07
N GLU A 305 15.41 16.85 -11.31
CA GLU A 305 16.32 17.83 -11.95
C GLU A 305 16.50 19.11 -11.12
N ASP A 306 15.45 19.54 -10.41
CA ASP A 306 15.46 20.71 -9.52
C ASP A 306 14.41 20.55 -8.42
N SER A 307 14.59 21.16 -7.25
CA SER A 307 13.62 21.07 -6.13
C SER A 307 12.34 21.90 -6.33
N ARG A 308 12.04 22.28 -7.58
CA ARG A 308 10.81 22.94 -8.06
C ARG A 308 10.34 22.38 -9.42
N SER A 309 11.11 21.47 -10.03
CA SER A 309 10.79 20.86 -11.32
C SER A 309 10.02 19.54 -11.11
N PRO A 310 9.24 19.08 -12.11
CA PRO A 310 8.60 17.77 -12.01
C PRO A 310 9.64 16.65 -12.03
N ARG A 311 9.26 15.46 -11.51
CA ARG A 311 10.08 14.26 -11.64
C ARG A 311 10.24 13.89 -13.10
N VAL A 312 11.47 13.93 -13.59
CA VAL A 312 11.83 13.44 -14.91
C VAL A 312 12.06 11.93 -14.82
N MET A 313 11.71 11.21 -15.88
CA MET A 313 11.82 9.76 -15.95
C MET A 313 12.75 9.37 -17.10
N TYR A 314 13.56 8.35 -16.86
CA TYR A 314 14.50 7.78 -17.81
C TYR A 314 14.17 6.31 -18.04
N PHE A 315 14.39 5.83 -19.26
CA PHE A 315 14.11 4.46 -19.68
C PHE A 315 15.34 3.86 -20.37
N SER A 316 15.59 2.58 -20.10
CA SER A 316 16.64 1.75 -20.68
C SER A 316 16.00 0.45 -21.16
N SER A 317 16.28 0.07 -22.42
CA SER A 317 15.85 -1.20 -23.02
C SER A 317 16.96 -2.27 -23.01
N ASP A 318 18.15 -1.93 -22.51
CA ASP A 318 19.38 -2.73 -22.56
C ASP A 318 19.93 -3.06 -21.16
N GLN A 319 19.05 -3.05 -20.15
CA GLN A 319 19.41 -3.44 -18.79
C GLN A 319 20.46 -2.53 -18.12
N GLY A 320 20.38 -1.23 -18.42
CA GLY A 320 21.10 -0.16 -17.72
C GLY A 320 22.42 0.29 -18.35
N ASP A 321 22.75 -0.16 -19.56
CA ASP A 321 23.97 0.30 -20.27
C ASP A 321 23.74 1.67 -20.94
N THR A 322 22.57 1.89 -21.52
CA THR A 322 22.11 3.20 -22.05
C THR A 322 20.79 3.61 -21.42
N PHE A 323 20.52 4.92 -21.31
CA PHE A 323 19.25 5.43 -20.81
C PHE A 323 18.85 6.75 -21.46
N SER A 324 17.56 6.85 -21.79
CA SER A 324 16.96 7.96 -22.52
C SER A 324 15.90 8.69 -21.70
N ARG A 325 15.89 10.03 -21.77
CA ARG A 325 14.90 10.89 -21.09
C ARG A 325 13.52 10.74 -21.74
N ALA A 326 12.50 10.40 -20.96
CA ALA A 326 11.13 10.26 -21.45
C ALA A 326 10.57 11.60 -21.94
N LEU A 327 10.20 11.65 -23.22
CA LEU A 327 9.63 12.81 -23.90
C LEU A 327 8.10 12.78 -23.74
N LEU A 328 7.61 13.68 -22.90
CA LEU A 328 6.25 13.70 -22.38
C LEU A 328 5.55 15.02 -22.74
N PRO A 329 4.41 14.98 -23.46
CA PRO A 329 3.65 16.19 -23.78
C PRO A 329 3.12 16.91 -22.51
N SER A 330 3.75 18.02 -22.15
CA SER A 330 3.26 19.02 -21.18
C SER A 330 2.73 18.47 -19.84
N ALA A 331 3.59 17.76 -19.10
CA ALA A 331 3.35 17.46 -17.69
C ALA A 331 3.67 18.69 -16.80
N SER A 332 2.74 19.11 -15.94
CA SER A 332 2.96 20.18 -14.96
C SER A 332 3.61 19.65 -13.66
N THR A 333 4.16 20.57 -12.86
CA THR A 333 5.11 20.32 -11.76
C THR A 333 4.64 19.41 -10.61
N GLU A 334 3.36 19.07 -10.52
CA GLU A 334 2.78 18.38 -9.35
C GLU A 334 2.24 16.97 -9.64
N GLN A 335 2.46 16.45 -10.85
CA GLN A 335 1.99 15.12 -11.24
C GLN A 335 2.87 14.03 -10.63
N LYS A 336 2.30 13.18 -9.74
CA LYS A 336 2.89 11.87 -9.42
C LYS A 336 2.53 10.89 -10.55
N ARG A 337 3.34 9.84 -10.71
CA ARG A 337 3.23 8.90 -11.85
C ARG A 337 2.84 7.50 -11.39
N CYS A 338 2.08 6.79 -12.21
CA CYS A 338 1.87 5.34 -12.13
C CYS A 338 2.21 4.70 -13.48
N ARG A 339 2.29 3.36 -13.56
CA ARG A 339 2.96 2.58 -14.63
C ARG A 339 2.82 3.17 -16.06
N VAL A 340 1.65 3.68 -16.45
CA VAL A 340 1.37 4.25 -17.79
C VAL A 340 0.65 5.63 -17.76
N CYS A 341 0.48 6.25 -16.57
CA CYS A 341 -0.46 7.36 -16.36
C CYS A 341 0.11 8.55 -15.56
N PHE A 342 -0.39 9.76 -15.88
CA PHE A 342 -0.11 11.03 -15.18
C PHE A 342 -1.41 11.58 -14.58
N PHE A 343 -1.37 12.06 -13.33
CA PHE A 343 -2.54 12.65 -12.67
C PHE A 343 -2.22 13.98 -12.01
N THR A 344 -3.08 14.98 -12.20
CA THR A 344 -3.09 16.21 -11.39
C THR A 344 -3.65 15.89 -9.99
N PRO A 345 -3.03 16.35 -8.90
CA PRO A 345 -3.34 15.88 -7.55
C PRO A 345 -4.75 16.23 -7.05
N ASP A 346 -5.38 17.30 -7.56
CA ASP A 346 -6.75 17.71 -7.21
C ASP A 346 -7.85 17.09 -8.11
N THR A 347 -7.51 16.15 -8.98
CA THR A 347 -8.47 15.49 -9.89
C THR A 347 -8.46 13.98 -9.73
N TYR A 348 -9.63 13.37 -9.49
CA TYR A 348 -9.85 11.91 -9.48
C TYR A 348 -9.75 11.24 -10.88
N PHE A 349 -8.90 11.79 -11.73
CA PHE A 349 -8.61 11.30 -13.07
C PHE A 349 -7.21 11.69 -13.51
N GLY A 350 -6.68 10.95 -14.48
CA GLY A 350 -5.42 11.25 -15.14
C GLY A 350 -5.51 11.17 -16.67
N THR A 351 -4.36 11.24 -17.31
CA THR A 351 -4.18 11.04 -18.74
C THR A 351 -3.25 9.85 -18.96
N MET A 352 -3.68 8.91 -19.80
CA MET A 352 -2.91 7.75 -20.24
C MET A 352 -2.07 8.09 -21.46
N TYR A 353 -0.85 7.55 -21.53
CA TYR A 353 0.04 7.73 -22.68
C TYR A 353 0.65 6.39 -23.13
N THR A 354 0.67 6.15 -24.44
CA THR A 354 1.38 5.02 -25.05
C THR A 354 2.80 5.44 -25.42
N SER A 355 3.82 4.69 -25.00
CA SER A 355 5.21 4.87 -25.43
C SER A 355 5.44 4.37 -26.85
N ASP A 356 6.63 4.58 -27.41
CA ASP A 356 7.18 3.72 -28.45
C ASP A 356 7.75 2.40 -27.88
N ASP A 357 8.23 1.56 -28.80
CA ASP A 357 9.01 0.35 -28.55
C ASP A 357 10.34 0.60 -27.83
N ARG A 358 10.88 1.82 -27.89
CA ARG A 358 12.04 2.27 -27.10
C ARG A 358 11.70 2.81 -25.71
N GLY A 359 10.42 3.07 -25.40
CA GLY A 359 10.00 3.66 -24.12
C GLY A 359 10.28 5.17 -23.98
N ILE A 360 10.63 5.87 -25.05
CA ILE A 360 11.14 7.26 -25.03
C ILE A 360 10.02 8.27 -25.34
N LEU A 361 9.27 8.06 -26.41
CA LEU A 361 8.42 9.07 -27.04
C LEU A 361 6.93 8.72 -26.88
N PHE A 362 6.25 9.43 -25.97
CA PHE A 362 4.90 9.11 -25.52
C PHE A 362 3.80 9.89 -26.25
N SER A 363 2.87 9.16 -26.88
CA SER A 363 1.62 9.71 -27.45
C SER A 363 0.47 9.65 -26.45
N ARG A 364 -0.32 10.72 -26.35
CA ARG A 364 -1.53 10.78 -25.51
C ARG A 364 -2.61 9.81 -26.02
N SER A 365 -3.09 8.92 -25.16
CA SER A 365 -4.00 7.82 -25.50
C SER A 365 -5.43 8.02 -25.01
N LEU A 366 -5.61 8.35 -23.71
CA LEU A 366 -6.92 8.59 -23.11
C LEU A 366 -6.84 9.73 -22.11
N GLU A 367 -7.71 10.72 -22.25
CA GLU A 367 -7.91 11.79 -21.28
C GLU A 367 -8.97 11.41 -20.24
N ARG A 368 -8.86 12.00 -19.04
CA ARG A 368 -9.82 11.85 -17.94
C ARG A 368 -10.07 10.39 -17.52
N HIS A 369 -9.06 9.54 -17.70
CA HIS A 369 -9.01 8.15 -17.23
C HIS A 369 -9.19 8.11 -15.71
N LEU A 370 -10.15 7.30 -15.22
CA LEU A 370 -10.52 7.26 -13.80
C LEU A 370 -9.39 6.66 -12.95
N PHE A 371 -8.95 7.41 -11.94
CA PHE A 371 -7.81 7.03 -11.10
C PHE A 371 -8.01 7.58 -9.69
N ASP A 372 -7.88 6.74 -8.66
CA ASP A 372 -8.12 7.16 -7.27
C ASP A 372 -6.85 7.65 -6.56
N GLY A 373 -7.05 8.38 -5.45
CA GLY A 373 -5.95 8.90 -4.62
C GLY A 373 -5.11 7.82 -3.93
N HIS A 374 -5.56 6.56 -3.93
CA HIS A 374 -4.88 5.39 -3.36
C HIS A 374 -4.06 4.63 -4.41
N ARG A 375 -3.84 5.22 -5.59
CA ARG A 375 -3.11 4.67 -6.76
C ARG A 375 -3.82 3.52 -7.47
N LYS A 376 -5.11 3.31 -7.23
CA LYS A 376 -5.89 2.25 -7.90
C LYS A 376 -6.60 2.78 -9.14
N SER A 377 -6.88 1.87 -10.08
CA SER A 377 -7.41 2.16 -11.40
C SER A 377 -8.31 1.03 -11.87
N ASP A 378 -9.34 1.38 -12.65
CA ASP A 378 -10.22 0.42 -13.33
C ASP A 378 -9.63 -0.05 -14.68
N PHE A 379 -8.35 0.25 -14.98
CA PHE A 379 -7.68 -0.26 -16.17
C PHE A 379 -7.48 -1.78 -16.10
N THR A 380 -7.98 -2.50 -17.10
CA THR A 380 -7.88 -3.97 -17.21
C THR A 380 -7.35 -4.39 -18.58
N ASN A 381 -6.35 -5.27 -18.58
CA ASN A 381 -5.84 -5.93 -19.78
C ASN A 381 -6.75 -7.11 -20.14
N ILE A 382 -7.34 -7.13 -21.33
CA ILE A 382 -8.20 -8.23 -21.78
C ILE A 382 -7.33 -9.27 -22.47
N THR A 383 -6.68 -10.10 -21.66
CA THR A 383 -5.67 -11.11 -22.06
C THR A 383 -6.18 -12.12 -23.09
N SER A 384 -7.50 -12.35 -23.15
CA SER A 384 -8.13 -13.27 -24.11
C SER A 384 -8.18 -12.77 -25.55
N LEU A 385 -7.83 -11.49 -25.83
CA LEU A 385 -7.71 -11.00 -27.20
C LEU A 385 -6.65 -9.91 -27.38
N ARG A 386 -5.81 -10.04 -28.42
CA ARG A 386 -4.64 -9.18 -28.63
C ARG A 386 -5.01 -7.69 -28.70
N GLY A 387 -4.39 -6.90 -27.82
CA GLY A 387 -4.45 -5.43 -27.87
C GLY A 387 -5.77 -4.82 -27.43
N VAL A 388 -6.60 -5.59 -26.72
CA VAL A 388 -7.84 -5.12 -26.12
C VAL A 388 -7.57 -4.62 -24.69
N TYR A 389 -8.00 -3.39 -24.41
CA TYR A 389 -7.88 -2.77 -23.09
C TYR A 389 -9.23 -2.18 -22.67
N LEU A 390 -9.62 -2.38 -21.41
CA LEU A 390 -10.85 -1.85 -20.81
C LEU A 390 -10.47 -0.86 -19.71
N THR A 391 -11.21 0.25 -19.57
CA THR A 391 -11.09 1.14 -18.40
C THR A 391 -12.34 2.00 -18.20
N ASN A 392 -12.47 2.60 -17.02
CA ASN A 392 -13.41 3.70 -16.78
C ASN A 392 -12.73 5.08 -17.01
N LYS A 393 -13.52 6.06 -17.44
CA LYS A 393 -13.17 7.49 -17.48
C LYS A 393 -14.25 8.34 -16.81
N LEU A 394 -13.87 9.51 -16.29
CA LEU A 394 -14.78 10.51 -15.74
C LEU A 394 -15.04 11.58 -16.80
N ASP A 395 -16.22 11.61 -17.40
CA ASP A 395 -16.57 12.64 -18.39
C ASP A 395 -16.79 14.03 -17.77
N GLU A 396 -16.94 15.04 -18.61
CA GLU A 396 -17.15 16.44 -18.19
C GLU A 396 -18.51 16.67 -17.50
N ASP A 397 -19.51 15.81 -17.78
CA ASP A 397 -20.80 15.80 -17.07
C ASP A 397 -20.74 15.11 -15.70
N GLY A 398 -19.53 14.88 -15.17
CA GLY A 398 -19.29 14.23 -13.87
C GLY A 398 -19.63 12.74 -13.84
N ARG A 399 -19.96 12.15 -14.99
CA ARG A 399 -20.39 10.74 -15.08
C ARG A 399 -19.22 9.82 -15.39
N ILE A 400 -19.17 8.68 -14.70
CA ILE A 400 -18.22 7.62 -14.99
C ILE A 400 -18.75 6.77 -16.14
N ARG A 401 -17.98 6.65 -17.23
CA ARG A 401 -18.32 5.82 -18.39
C ARG A 401 -17.18 4.88 -18.73
N SER A 402 -17.51 3.60 -18.93
CA SER A 402 -16.57 2.59 -19.40
C SER A 402 -16.26 2.77 -20.88
N VAL A 403 -14.97 2.63 -21.21
CA VAL A 403 -14.44 2.67 -22.57
C VAL A 403 -13.50 1.49 -22.80
N ILE A 404 -13.48 1.02 -24.04
CA ILE A 404 -12.71 -0.12 -24.49
C ILE A 404 -11.93 0.25 -25.77
N SER A 405 -10.67 -0.16 -25.82
CA SER A 405 -9.79 -0.09 -26.99
C SER A 405 -9.57 -1.49 -27.56
N PHE A 406 -9.33 -1.57 -28.87
CA PHE A 406 -9.02 -2.81 -29.58
C PHE A 406 -7.71 -2.70 -30.40
N ASN A 407 -6.98 -1.60 -30.23
CA ASN A 407 -5.74 -1.29 -30.94
C ASN A 407 -4.69 -0.71 -29.96
N ARG A 408 -4.52 -1.37 -28.81
CA ARG A 408 -3.58 -0.99 -27.74
C ARG A 408 -3.68 0.48 -27.26
N GLY A 409 -4.89 1.01 -27.17
CA GLY A 409 -5.13 2.38 -26.71
C GLY A 409 -4.94 3.45 -27.79
N GLY A 410 -4.72 3.09 -29.05
CA GLY A 410 -4.67 4.06 -30.16
C GLY A 410 -6.02 4.74 -30.42
N MET A 411 -7.13 4.04 -30.16
CA MET A 411 -8.49 4.59 -30.14
C MET A 411 -9.32 3.94 -29.03
N TRP A 412 -10.24 4.71 -28.43
CA TRP A 412 -11.14 4.26 -27.37
C TRP A 412 -12.60 4.53 -27.75
N ARG A 413 -13.49 3.57 -27.50
CA ARG A 413 -14.95 3.71 -27.72
C ARG A 413 -15.74 3.21 -26.51
N GLN A 414 -16.99 3.64 -26.38
CA GLN A 414 -17.90 3.09 -25.37
C GLN A 414 -18.24 1.62 -25.69
N LEU A 415 -18.56 0.83 -24.66
CA LEU A 415 -19.03 -0.54 -24.86
C LEU A 415 -20.47 -0.52 -25.39
N ASN A 416 -20.78 -1.44 -26.29
CA ASN A 416 -22.13 -1.58 -26.84
C ASN A 416 -23.15 -1.98 -25.75
N LYS A 417 -24.43 -1.64 -25.95
CA LYS A 417 -25.54 -2.27 -25.19
C LYS A 417 -25.43 -3.81 -25.35
N PRO A 418 -25.67 -4.61 -24.29
CA PRO A 418 -25.79 -6.05 -24.44
C PRO A 418 -27.04 -6.45 -25.23
N GLU A 419 -26.93 -7.46 -26.08
CA GLU A 419 -27.96 -7.84 -27.07
C GLU A 419 -29.35 -8.09 -26.46
N ASN A 420 -29.38 -8.74 -25.28
CA ASN A 420 -30.59 -9.21 -24.62
C ASN A 420 -31.11 -8.30 -23.50
N VAL A 421 -30.66 -7.03 -23.43
CA VAL A 421 -30.99 -6.09 -22.34
C VAL A 421 -31.67 -4.86 -22.89
N ASP A 422 -32.96 -4.66 -22.60
CA ASP A 422 -33.72 -3.52 -23.10
C ASP A 422 -33.75 -2.34 -22.13
N CYS A 423 -33.32 -1.18 -22.63
CA CYS A 423 -33.21 0.05 -21.86
C CYS A 423 -34.57 0.75 -21.81
N GLY A 424 -34.94 1.29 -20.64
CA GLY A 424 -36.18 2.05 -20.51
C GLY A 424 -36.16 3.33 -21.36
N GLU A 425 -37.33 3.71 -21.89
CA GLU A 425 -37.54 4.77 -22.89
C GLU A 425 -36.93 6.15 -22.53
N GLN A 426 -36.67 6.39 -21.24
CA GLN A 426 -36.06 7.63 -20.72
C GLN A 426 -34.54 7.70 -20.94
N ILE A 427 -33.89 6.60 -21.31
CA ILE A 427 -32.42 6.49 -21.41
C ILE A 427 -31.95 6.81 -22.84
N LYS A 428 -31.55 8.08 -23.08
CA LYS A 428 -31.13 8.58 -24.41
C LYS A 428 -29.79 8.02 -24.94
N LYS A 429 -28.92 7.56 -24.04
CA LYS A 429 -27.66 6.86 -24.36
C LYS A 429 -27.62 5.61 -23.47
N CYS A 430 -27.52 4.44 -24.08
CA CYS A 430 -27.54 3.18 -23.34
C CYS A 430 -26.38 2.28 -23.77
N ASN A 431 -25.45 2.09 -22.84
CA ASN A 431 -24.20 1.39 -23.02
C ASN A 431 -23.98 0.43 -21.83
N LEU A 432 -23.09 -0.55 -22.00
CA LEU A 432 -22.61 -1.36 -20.88
C LEU A 432 -21.52 -0.58 -20.12
N HIS A 433 -21.60 -0.59 -18.80
CA HIS A 433 -20.59 -0.05 -17.91
C HIS A 433 -20.13 -1.12 -16.92
N ILE A 434 -18.81 -1.24 -16.73
CA ILE A 434 -18.16 -2.30 -15.97
C ILE A 434 -17.71 -1.77 -14.60
N HIS A 435 -18.02 -2.53 -13.56
CA HIS A 435 -17.62 -2.23 -12.19
C HIS A 435 -16.19 -2.70 -11.94
N GLY A 436 -15.26 -1.75 -11.86
CA GLY A 436 -13.89 -1.99 -11.41
C GLY A 436 -13.71 -1.73 -9.90
N GLU A 437 -12.44 -1.58 -9.51
CA GLU A 437 -11.99 -1.32 -8.14
C GLU A 437 -12.64 -0.07 -7.53
N HIS A 438 -12.86 0.99 -8.31
CA HIS A 438 -13.55 2.21 -7.86
C HIS A 438 -14.98 1.93 -7.32
N SER A 439 -15.63 0.86 -7.78
CA SER A 439 -16.98 0.50 -7.29
C SER A 439 -17.00 0.08 -5.82
N ARG A 440 -15.85 -0.37 -5.28
CA ARG A 440 -15.71 -0.83 -3.89
C ARG A 440 -15.94 0.30 -2.89
N ASN A 441 -15.57 1.53 -3.27
CA ASN A 441 -15.84 2.76 -2.50
C ASN A 441 -17.35 3.04 -2.39
N ASN A 442 -18.16 2.57 -3.35
CA ASN A 442 -19.62 2.67 -3.32
C ASN A 442 -20.29 1.45 -2.64
N MET A 443 -19.55 0.71 -1.80
CA MET A 443 -19.97 -0.54 -1.14
C MET A 443 -20.33 -1.71 -2.08
N ILE A 444 -20.18 -1.56 -3.40
CA ILE A 444 -20.35 -2.62 -4.39
C ILE A 444 -19.02 -3.35 -4.52
N VAL A 445 -18.96 -4.63 -4.15
CA VAL A 445 -17.73 -5.43 -4.25
C VAL A 445 -17.85 -6.39 -5.44
N PRO A 446 -17.45 -5.98 -6.66
CA PRO A 446 -17.41 -6.85 -7.81
C PRO A 446 -16.17 -7.77 -7.75
N MET A 447 -16.22 -8.90 -8.45
CA MET A 447 -15.00 -9.39 -9.11
C MET A 447 -14.71 -8.49 -10.32
N LEU A 448 -13.44 -8.13 -10.51
CA LEU A 448 -12.95 -7.44 -11.70
C LEU A 448 -13.26 -8.25 -12.98
N ALA A 449 -13.11 -7.62 -14.14
CA ALA A 449 -13.32 -8.30 -15.42
C ALA A 449 -12.28 -9.41 -15.62
N LEU A 450 -12.76 -10.65 -15.70
CA LEU A 450 -11.94 -11.86 -15.88
C LEU A 450 -11.84 -12.20 -17.38
N SER A 451 -10.61 -12.39 -17.84
CA SER A 451 -10.28 -12.90 -19.18
C SER A 451 -8.99 -13.70 -19.07
N GLU A 452 -8.84 -14.72 -19.91
CA GLU A 452 -7.72 -15.66 -19.85
C GLU A 452 -7.13 -15.89 -21.25
N PRO A 453 -5.79 -15.92 -21.42
CA PRO A 453 -5.16 -16.00 -22.74
C PRO A 453 -5.36 -17.36 -23.44
N SER A 454 -5.82 -18.38 -22.72
CA SER A 454 -6.25 -19.67 -23.27
C SER A 454 -7.69 -19.63 -23.82
N ALA A 455 -8.57 -18.87 -23.16
CA ALA A 455 -10.00 -18.78 -23.43
C ALA A 455 -10.31 -17.66 -24.41
N ILE A 456 -9.80 -17.80 -25.65
CA ILE A 456 -9.76 -16.71 -26.65
C ILE A 456 -11.13 -16.05 -26.87
N GLY A 457 -11.16 -14.73 -26.72
CA GLY A 457 -12.35 -13.89 -26.86
C GLY A 457 -13.31 -13.91 -25.67
N LEU A 458 -13.15 -14.80 -24.69
CA LEU A 458 -14.01 -14.85 -23.49
C LEU A 458 -13.65 -13.71 -22.53
N VAL A 459 -14.67 -12.96 -22.10
CA VAL A 459 -14.56 -11.94 -21.05
C VAL A 459 -15.79 -12.02 -20.16
N ILE A 460 -15.60 -12.07 -18.84
CA ILE A 460 -16.69 -12.14 -17.84
C ILE A 460 -16.55 -10.95 -16.89
N ALA A 461 -17.60 -10.14 -16.74
CA ALA A 461 -17.51 -8.90 -15.97
C ALA A 461 -18.81 -8.55 -15.23
N HIS A 462 -18.68 -7.91 -14.07
CA HIS A 462 -19.79 -7.24 -13.38
C HIS A 462 -20.11 -5.90 -14.05
N GLY A 463 -21.38 -5.63 -14.32
CA GLY A 463 -21.79 -4.41 -15.00
C GLY A 463 -23.15 -3.85 -14.61
N THR A 464 -23.41 -2.64 -15.09
CA THR A 464 -24.71 -1.96 -15.12
C THR A 464 -24.93 -1.37 -16.52
N VAL A 465 -26.20 -1.17 -16.92
CA VAL A 465 -26.55 -0.76 -18.29
C VAL A 465 -27.36 0.54 -18.25
N GLY A 466 -26.86 1.60 -18.90
CA GLY A 466 -27.41 2.95 -18.83
C GLY A 466 -26.54 4.00 -19.55
N ASP A 467 -26.63 5.27 -19.14
CA ASP A 467 -25.78 6.38 -19.63
C ASP A 467 -24.46 6.52 -18.83
N SER A 468 -24.38 5.92 -17.64
CA SER A 468 -23.17 5.91 -16.81
C SER A 468 -23.15 4.70 -15.86
N LEU A 469 -21.98 4.38 -15.32
CA LEU A 469 -21.83 3.43 -14.23
C LEU A 469 -22.75 3.84 -13.07
N SER A 470 -23.48 2.90 -12.47
CA SER A 470 -24.52 3.20 -11.47
C SER A 470 -24.22 2.60 -10.10
N SER A 471 -24.07 3.45 -9.09
CA SER A 471 -23.95 3.04 -7.69
C SER A 471 -25.29 2.67 -7.02
N SER A 472 -26.42 2.87 -7.70
CA SER A 472 -27.77 2.60 -7.16
C SER A 472 -28.41 1.30 -7.67
N GLN A 473 -27.74 0.59 -8.57
CA GLN A 473 -28.14 -0.71 -9.09
C GLN A 473 -27.23 -1.81 -8.54
N HIS A 474 -27.78 -3.00 -8.28
CA HIS A 474 -26.96 -4.20 -8.13
C HIS A 474 -26.26 -4.51 -9.45
N PRO A 475 -24.95 -4.84 -9.45
CA PRO A 475 -24.29 -5.31 -10.66
C PRO A 475 -24.84 -6.68 -11.06
N ASP A 476 -25.11 -6.83 -12.36
CA ASP A 476 -25.38 -8.12 -13.00
C ASP A 476 -24.09 -8.63 -13.68
N VAL A 477 -24.05 -9.91 -14.07
CA VAL A 477 -22.90 -10.50 -14.78
C VAL A 477 -23.15 -10.50 -16.29
N PHE A 478 -22.17 -9.97 -17.02
CA PHE A 478 -22.14 -9.88 -18.47
C PHE A 478 -20.98 -10.71 -19.02
N VAL A 479 -21.20 -11.31 -20.19
CA VAL A 479 -20.18 -12.08 -20.90
C VAL A 479 -20.03 -11.57 -22.32
N SER A 480 -18.79 -11.50 -22.79
CA SER A 480 -18.43 -11.38 -24.19
C SER A 480 -17.75 -12.66 -24.66
N SER A 481 -17.92 -12.97 -25.95
CA SER A 481 -17.27 -14.11 -26.62
C SER A 481 -16.40 -13.68 -27.81
N ASP A 482 -16.12 -12.38 -27.96
CA ASP A 482 -15.33 -11.82 -29.06
C ASP A 482 -14.29 -10.77 -28.60
N GLY A 483 -13.97 -10.75 -27.31
CA GLY A 483 -13.05 -9.76 -26.71
C GLY A 483 -13.72 -8.41 -26.43
N GLY A 484 -15.05 -8.33 -26.34
CA GLY A 484 -15.78 -7.15 -25.89
C GLY A 484 -16.38 -6.28 -27.00
N TYR A 485 -16.48 -6.77 -28.23
CA TYR A 485 -17.27 -6.13 -29.30
C TYR A 485 -18.77 -6.33 -29.04
N SER A 486 -19.20 -7.56 -28.76
CA SER A 486 -20.56 -7.92 -28.32
C SER A 486 -20.58 -8.30 -26.84
N TRP A 487 -21.74 -8.16 -26.20
CA TRP A 487 -21.95 -8.49 -24.80
C TRP A 487 -23.36 -9.06 -24.60
N ARG A 488 -23.51 -9.94 -23.60
CA ARG A 488 -24.77 -10.56 -23.22
C ARG A 488 -24.92 -10.60 -21.71
N GLY A 489 -26.07 -10.16 -21.18
CA GLY A 489 -26.40 -10.32 -19.76
C GLY A 489 -26.74 -11.77 -19.45
N THR A 490 -26.10 -12.39 -18.46
CA THR A 490 -26.16 -13.85 -18.26
C THR A 490 -26.56 -14.30 -16.86
N LEU A 491 -26.13 -13.59 -15.80
CA LEU A 491 -26.58 -13.84 -14.41
C LEU A 491 -27.07 -12.54 -13.78
N ARG A 492 -28.13 -12.61 -12.97
CA ARG A 492 -28.69 -11.47 -12.24
C ARG A 492 -28.12 -11.42 -10.82
N GLY A 493 -27.67 -10.25 -10.38
CA GLY A 493 -26.94 -10.04 -9.13
C GLY A 493 -25.46 -10.46 -9.18
N PRO A 494 -24.66 -10.05 -8.18
CA PRO A 494 -23.23 -10.32 -8.13
C PRO A 494 -22.92 -11.81 -7.94
N HIS A 495 -21.85 -12.28 -8.57
CA HIS A 495 -21.38 -13.67 -8.48
C HIS A 495 -19.85 -13.71 -8.44
N HIS A 496 -19.28 -14.64 -7.69
CA HIS A 496 -17.91 -15.07 -7.95
C HIS A 496 -17.91 -16.05 -9.12
N TYR A 497 -16.93 -15.95 -10.02
CA TYR A 497 -16.82 -16.80 -11.21
C TYR A 497 -15.38 -17.19 -11.52
N SER A 498 -15.19 -18.35 -12.16
CA SER A 498 -13.89 -18.84 -12.64
C SER A 498 -14.02 -19.49 -14.03
N ILE A 499 -12.93 -19.44 -14.80
CA ILE A 499 -12.80 -20.04 -16.14
C ILE A 499 -11.99 -21.33 -16.02
N LEU A 500 -12.57 -22.43 -16.50
CA LEU A 500 -12.03 -23.78 -16.43
C LEU A 500 -11.93 -24.39 -17.83
N ASP A 501 -11.15 -25.46 -17.98
CA ASP A 501 -10.86 -26.13 -19.26
C ASP A 501 -10.59 -25.18 -20.45
N SER A 502 -9.78 -24.13 -20.23
CA SER A 502 -9.47 -23.09 -21.22
C SER A 502 -10.72 -22.42 -21.85
N GLY A 503 -11.80 -22.26 -21.08
CA GLY A 503 -13.08 -21.69 -21.53
C GLY A 503 -14.14 -22.73 -21.91
N GLY A 504 -13.80 -24.04 -21.93
CA GLY A 504 -14.75 -25.13 -22.13
C GLY A 504 -15.76 -25.29 -20.97
N LEU A 505 -15.42 -24.77 -19.79
CA LEU A 505 -16.27 -24.76 -18.60
C LEU A 505 -16.17 -23.40 -17.90
N VAL A 506 -17.31 -22.83 -17.51
CA VAL A 506 -17.38 -21.62 -16.67
C VAL A 506 -18.23 -21.94 -15.45
N VAL A 507 -17.75 -21.57 -14.27
CA VAL A 507 -18.44 -21.80 -12.98
C VAL A 507 -18.71 -20.49 -12.26
N ALA A 508 -19.82 -20.41 -11.51
CA ALA A 508 -20.21 -19.24 -10.73
C ALA A 508 -20.98 -19.58 -9.45
N VAL A 509 -20.74 -18.82 -8.36
CA VAL A 509 -21.47 -18.88 -7.09
C VAL A 509 -22.02 -17.50 -6.76
N GLU A 510 -23.25 -17.44 -6.25
CA GLU A 510 -23.98 -16.19 -6.01
C GLU A 510 -23.48 -15.45 -4.75
N ALA A 511 -23.08 -14.20 -4.90
CA ALA A 511 -22.41 -13.41 -3.85
C ALA A 511 -23.43 -12.73 -2.91
N GLN A 512 -24.15 -13.52 -2.10
CA GLN A 512 -25.18 -12.99 -1.20
C GLN A 512 -24.59 -12.38 0.07
N ARG A 513 -24.71 -11.05 0.22
CA ARG A 513 -24.23 -10.31 1.40
C ARG A 513 -24.96 -10.75 2.67
N GLY A 514 -24.30 -11.55 3.52
CA GLY A 514 -24.89 -12.16 4.71
C GLY A 514 -25.83 -13.35 4.43
N GLY A 515 -25.84 -13.88 3.20
CA GLY A 515 -26.56 -15.08 2.84
C GLY A 515 -25.67 -16.33 2.91
N GLN A 516 -26.28 -17.49 3.15
CA GLN A 516 -25.58 -18.78 3.05
C GLN A 516 -25.77 -19.38 1.65
N VAL A 517 -24.69 -19.92 1.09
CA VAL A 517 -24.70 -20.57 -0.23
C VAL A 517 -24.78 -22.09 -0.11
N ARG A 518 -25.39 -22.72 -1.12
CA ARG A 518 -25.39 -24.18 -1.35
C ARG A 518 -25.47 -24.59 -2.83
N THR A 519 -25.49 -23.60 -3.74
CA THR A 519 -25.78 -23.81 -5.16
C THR A 519 -24.66 -23.19 -6.00
N ILE A 520 -24.03 -24.00 -6.84
CA ILE A 520 -23.11 -23.56 -7.88
C ILE A 520 -23.85 -23.56 -9.22
N LYS A 521 -23.46 -22.63 -10.09
CA LYS A 521 -23.96 -22.51 -11.46
C LYS A 521 -22.80 -22.83 -12.39
N PHE A 522 -23.06 -23.59 -13.46
CA PHE A 522 -22.03 -23.88 -14.47
C PHE A 522 -22.57 -23.79 -15.90
N SER A 523 -21.70 -23.45 -16.83
CA SER A 523 -21.95 -23.33 -18.28
C SER A 523 -20.85 -24.05 -19.05
N THR A 524 -21.21 -24.60 -20.20
CA THR A 524 -20.28 -25.26 -21.16
C THR A 524 -20.38 -24.64 -22.56
N ASP A 525 -20.90 -23.41 -22.63
CA ASP A 525 -21.25 -22.69 -23.86
C ASP A 525 -20.74 -21.23 -23.84
N GLU A 526 -19.53 -21.03 -23.29
CA GLU A 526 -18.91 -19.71 -23.05
C GLU A 526 -19.78 -18.79 -22.18
N GLY A 527 -20.35 -19.30 -21.08
CA GLY A 527 -21.07 -18.52 -20.08
C GLY A 527 -22.45 -18.01 -20.52
N GLN A 528 -23.07 -18.57 -21.57
CA GLN A 528 -24.35 -18.09 -22.12
C GLN A 528 -25.58 -18.74 -21.47
N CYS A 529 -25.55 -20.06 -21.24
CA CYS A 529 -26.64 -20.82 -20.63
C CYS A 529 -26.15 -21.62 -19.42
N TRP A 530 -26.83 -21.45 -18.28
CA TRP A 530 -26.39 -22.01 -17.00
C TRP A 530 -27.24 -23.17 -16.52
N LYS A 531 -26.58 -24.24 -16.04
CA LYS A 531 -27.16 -25.26 -15.17
C LYS A 531 -26.87 -24.89 -13.71
N SER A 532 -27.77 -25.28 -12.80
CA SER A 532 -27.56 -25.13 -11.35
C SER A 532 -27.42 -26.49 -10.68
N TYR A 533 -26.45 -26.64 -9.78
CA TYR A 533 -26.22 -27.83 -8.96
C TYR A 533 -26.16 -27.44 -7.48
N ASN A 534 -26.78 -28.23 -6.61
CA ASN A 534 -26.71 -28.03 -5.16
C ASN A 534 -25.59 -28.90 -4.59
N PHE A 535 -24.46 -28.29 -4.23
CA PHE A 535 -23.22 -28.99 -3.86
C PHE A 535 -23.13 -29.40 -2.39
N THR A 536 -24.00 -28.89 -1.52
CA THR A 536 -24.07 -29.30 -0.11
C THR A 536 -25.49 -29.23 0.42
N GLU A 537 -25.82 -30.12 1.35
CA GLU A 537 -27.10 -30.12 2.06
C GLU A 537 -27.12 -29.09 3.21
N GLN A 538 -25.94 -28.70 3.72
CA GLN A 538 -25.75 -27.73 4.81
C GLN A 538 -25.15 -26.42 4.27
N PRO A 539 -25.97 -25.36 4.06
CA PRO A 539 -25.49 -24.08 3.55
C PRO A 539 -24.45 -23.44 4.46
N PHE A 540 -23.47 -22.74 3.89
CA PHE A 540 -22.42 -22.04 4.62
C PHE A 540 -22.22 -20.61 4.11
N PHE A 541 -21.59 -19.75 4.90
CA PHE A 541 -21.27 -18.38 4.48
C PHE A 541 -20.11 -18.41 3.49
N PHE A 542 -20.34 -17.91 2.28
CA PHE A 542 -19.35 -17.93 1.21
C PHE A 542 -18.16 -17.00 1.51
N ALA A 543 -16.94 -17.51 1.33
CA ALA A 543 -15.70 -16.74 1.40
C ALA A 543 -15.00 -16.63 0.03
N GLY A 544 -14.99 -17.70 -0.78
CA GLY A 544 -14.28 -17.68 -2.07
C GLY A 544 -14.48 -18.90 -2.98
N LEU A 545 -13.98 -18.78 -4.20
CA LEU A 545 -13.78 -19.88 -5.14
C LEU A 545 -12.27 -20.07 -5.35
N ALA A 546 -11.81 -21.32 -5.39
CA ALA A 546 -10.43 -21.65 -5.73
C ALA A 546 -10.38 -22.76 -6.80
N SER A 547 -9.44 -22.64 -7.73
CA SER A 547 -9.11 -23.62 -8.77
C SER A 547 -7.59 -23.56 -9.02
N GLU A 548 -7.04 -24.60 -9.67
CA GLU A 548 -5.62 -24.60 -10.08
C GLU A 548 -5.32 -23.36 -10.94
N PRO A 549 -4.22 -22.61 -10.70
CA PRO A 549 -3.90 -21.37 -11.41
C PRO A 549 -3.89 -21.51 -12.93
N GLY A 550 -4.26 -20.41 -13.60
CA GLY A 550 -4.64 -20.45 -15.01
C GLY A 550 -5.99 -21.15 -15.17
N THR A 551 -6.10 -22.05 -16.15
CA THR A 551 -7.41 -22.50 -16.69
C THR A 551 -7.47 -23.98 -17.08
N LYS A 552 -6.46 -24.79 -16.73
CA LYS A 552 -6.40 -26.22 -17.11
C LYS A 552 -7.24 -27.13 -16.22
N ALA A 553 -7.73 -26.63 -15.09
CA ALA A 553 -8.43 -27.42 -14.09
C ALA A 553 -9.82 -27.87 -14.55
N MET A 554 -10.24 -29.05 -14.07
CA MET A 554 -11.64 -29.51 -14.06
C MET A 554 -12.24 -29.49 -12.64
N ASN A 555 -11.44 -29.15 -11.63
CA ASN A 555 -11.82 -29.12 -10.21
C ASN A 555 -12.00 -27.67 -9.75
N VAL A 556 -13.02 -27.43 -8.92
CA VAL A 556 -13.20 -26.13 -8.23
C VAL A 556 -13.64 -26.37 -6.79
N SER A 557 -13.01 -25.65 -5.86
CA SER A 557 -13.31 -25.65 -4.43
C SER A 557 -14.12 -24.41 -4.06
N VAL A 558 -15.29 -24.62 -3.45
CA VAL A 558 -16.12 -23.56 -2.87
C VAL A 558 -15.77 -23.44 -1.38
N TRP A 559 -15.22 -22.29 -0.99
CA TRP A 559 -14.73 -22.02 0.37
C TRP A 559 -15.69 -21.14 1.16
N GLY A 560 -15.79 -21.40 2.46
CA GLY A 560 -16.62 -20.63 3.38
C GLY A 560 -16.53 -21.12 4.83
N PHE A 561 -17.48 -20.69 5.66
CA PHE A 561 -17.53 -21.08 7.07
C PHE A 561 -18.95 -21.41 7.57
N ARG A 562 -19.03 -22.33 8.53
CA ARG A 562 -20.25 -22.71 9.28
C ARG A 562 -20.07 -22.38 10.76
N PRO A 563 -21.11 -21.93 11.48
CA PRO A 563 -21.07 -21.87 12.94
C PRO A 563 -21.15 -23.29 13.53
N GLU A 564 -20.26 -23.61 14.47
CA GLU A 564 -20.32 -24.82 15.31
C GLU A 564 -21.31 -24.66 16.49
N GLU A 565 -21.52 -25.72 17.26
CA GLU A 565 -22.48 -25.72 18.40
C GLU A 565 -22.08 -24.76 19.54
N ASP A 566 -20.81 -24.41 19.65
CA ASP A 566 -20.29 -23.41 20.59
C ASP A 566 -20.32 -21.96 20.04
N GLY A 567 -20.66 -21.80 18.76
CA GLY A 567 -20.71 -20.53 18.05
C GLY A 567 -19.43 -20.13 17.30
N GLN A 568 -18.36 -20.94 17.31
CA GLN A 568 -17.14 -20.66 16.55
C GLN A 568 -17.31 -20.93 15.04
N PRO A 569 -16.58 -20.21 14.15
CA PRO A 569 -16.68 -20.40 12.71
C PRO A 569 -15.72 -21.50 12.19
N MET A 570 -16.23 -22.72 12.01
CA MET A 570 -15.48 -23.78 11.31
C MET A 570 -15.35 -23.43 9.82
N TRP A 571 -14.11 -23.43 9.31
CA TRP A 571 -13.86 -23.39 7.86
C TRP A 571 -14.31 -24.68 7.17
N VAL A 572 -14.97 -24.53 6.01
CA VAL A 572 -15.45 -25.63 5.18
C VAL A 572 -15.08 -25.37 3.73
N THR A 573 -14.65 -26.41 3.03
CA THR A 573 -14.43 -26.39 1.58
C THR A 573 -15.16 -27.54 0.90
N VAL A 574 -15.80 -27.26 -0.24
CA VAL A 574 -16.49 -28.26 -1.06
C VAL A 574 -15.89 -28.26 -2.46
N THR A 575 -15.19 -29.34 -2.82
CA THR A 575 -14.50 -29.50 -4.10
C THR A 575 -15.28 -30.40 -5.04
N ILE A 576 -15.61 -29.85 -6.21
CA ILE A 576 -16.46 -30.46 -7.23
C ILE A 576 -15.59 -30.82 -8.44
N ASP A 577 -15.60 -32.09 -8.84
CA ASP A 577 -14.88 -32.58 -10.03
C ASP A 577 -15.82 -32.66 -11.24
N PHE A 578 -15.62 -31.75 -12.21
CA PHE A 578 -16.37 -31.73 -13.46
C PHE A 578 -15.79 -32.65 -14.55
N GLN A 579 -14.62 -33.29 -14.33
CA GLN A 579 -14.04 -34.26 -15.28
C GLN A 579 -14.90 -35.52 -15.39
N SER A 580 -15.47 -35.96 -14.26
CA SER A 580 -16.42 -37.08 -14.21
C SER A 580 -17.74 -36.77 -14.93
N LEU A 581 -18.13 -35.49 -15.02
CA LEU A 581 -19.29 -35.04 -15.78
C LEU A 581 -18.98 -34.94 -17.29
N ILE A 582 -17.88 -34.26 -17.64
CA ILE A 582 -17.47 -33.98 -19.02
C ILE A 582 -16.38 -34.99 -19.43
N THR A 583 -16.74 -36.27 -19.50
CA THR A 583 -15.76 -37.33 -19.76
C THR A 583 -15.14 -37.26 -21.16
N ARG A 584 -15.92 -36.85 -22.18
CA ARG A 584 -15.51 -36.78 -23.59
C ARG A 584 -14.45 -35.70 -23.84
N GLU A 585 -13.39 -36.05 -24.57
CA GLU A 585 -12.36 -35.12 -25.02
C GLU A 585 -12.69 -34.53 -26.40
N CYS A 586 -12.23 -33.30 -26.65
CA CYS A 586 -12.53 -32.58 -27.88
C CYS A 586 -11.70 -33.09 -29.07
N ASN A 587 -12.35 -33.31 -30.21
CA ASN A 587 -11.72 -33.70 -31.46
C ASN A 587 -11.82 -32.57 -32.50
N LYS A 588 -11.17 -32.74 -33.67
CA LYS A 588 -11.11 -31.70 -34.72
C LYS A 588 -12.48 -31.18 -35.20
N ARG A 589 -13.58 -31.92 -35.01
CA ARG A 589 -14.95 -31.49 -35.37
C ARG A 589 -15.58 -30.54 -34.36
N ASP A 590 -15.14 -30.58 -33.10
CA ASP A 590 -15.62 -29.72 -32.01
C ASP A 590 -15.11 -28.27 -32.12
N TYR A 591 -14.07 -28.04 -32.92
CA TYR A 591 -13.48 -26.72 -33.13
C TYR A 591 -13.98 -26.03 -34.41
N GLU A 592 -13.90 -24.70 -34.45
CA GLU A 592 -14.07 -23.84 -35.63
C GLU A 592 -12.89 -22.88 -35.83
N GLU A 593 -12.73 -22.36 -37.05
CA GLU A 593 -11.79 -21.27 -37.33
C GLU A 593 -12.51 -19.92 -37.19
N TRP A 594 -12.03 -19.08 -36.28
CA TRP A 594 -12.63 -17.79 -35.93
C TRP A 594 -11.63 -16.66 -36.22
N LEU A 595 -12.03 -15.69 -37.05
CA LEU A 595 -11.23 -14.52 -37.37
C LEU A 595 -11.40 -13.45 -36.27
N ALA A 596 -10.32 -13.16 -35.55
CA ALA A 596 -10.30 -12.11 -34.53
C ALA A 596 -10.62 -10.73 -35.14
N HIS A 597 -11.21 -9.85 -34.32
CA HIS A 597 -11.53 -8.45 -34.70
C HIS A 597 -12.42 -8.30 -35.96
N SER A 598 -13.13 -9.35 -36.37
CA SER A 598 -14.01 -9.39 -37.55
C SER A 598 -15.34 -8.68 -37.29
N THR A 599 -15.39 -7.36 -37.50
CA THR A 599 -16.66 -6.60 -37.49
C THR A 599 -17.44 -6.74 -38.80
N GLU A 600 -18.76 -6.64 -38.74
CA GLU A 600 -19.60 -6.41 -39.92
C GLU A 600 -19.45 -4.95 -40.41
N GLY A 601 -19.77 -4.70 -41.69
CA GLY A 601 -19.69 -3.36 -42.30
C GLY A 601 -18.28 -2.79 -42.56
N GLY A 602 -17.21 -3.49 -42.19
CA GLY A 602 -15.83 -3.09 -42.52
C GLY A 602 -15.40 -3.46 -43.94
N ASP A 603 -14.39 -2.77 -44.46
CA ASP A 603 -13.73 -3.13 -45.73
C ASP A 603 -13.28 -4.60 -45.71
N ALA A 604 -13.65 -5.36 -46.74
CA ALA A 604 -13.29 -6.76 -46.90
C ALA A 604 -11.76 -6.97 -46.97
N GLY A 605 -11.02 -6.01 -47.54
CA GLY A 605 -9.56 -6.01 -47.58
C GLY A 605 -8.95 -5.97 -46.18
N ARG A 606 -9.44 -5.07 -45.31
CA ARG A 606 -8.90 -4.85 -43.95
C ARG A 606 -9.63 -5.61 -42.81
N LYS A 607 -10.71 -6.35 -43.09
CA LYS A 607 -11.48 -7.11 -42.07
C LYS A 607 -10.57 -8.00 -41.22
N GLY A 608 -10.70 -7.88 -39.89
CA GLY A 608 -9.91 -8.62 -38.90
C GLY A 608 -8.46 -8.14 -38.71
N CYS A 609 -8.05 -7.03 -39.36
CA CYS A 609 -6.71 -6.47 -39.19
C CYS A 609 -6.60 -5.57 -37.95
N VAL A 610 -5.71 -5.92 -37.03
CA VAL A 610 -5.35 -5.11 -35.85
C VAL A 610 -3.84 -5.19 -35.62
N LEU A 611 -3.20 -4.03 -35.42
CA LEU A 611 -1.74 -3.92 -35.27
C LEU A 611 -1.00 -4.63 -36.42
N GLY A 612 -1.48 -4.36 -37.64
CA GLY A 612 -0.89 -4.84 -38.88
C GLY A 612 -0.99 -6.34 -39.15
N VAL A 613 -1.74 -7.11 -38.35
CA VAL A 613 -1.98 -8.54 -38.60
C VAL A 613 -3.45 -8.90 -38.56
N LYS A 614 -3.80 -9.98 -39.26
CA LYS A 614 -5.01 -10.75 -39.04
C LYS A 614 -4.66 -12.02 -38.26
N GLU A 615 -5.47 -12.37 -37.27
CA GLU A 615 -5.31 -13.60 -36.49
C GLU A 615 -6.55 -14.49 -36.61
N THR A 616 -6.39 -15.71 -37.15
CA THR A 616 -7.44 -16.72 -37.20
C THR A 616 -7.15 -17.79 -36.16
N TYR A 617 -8.01 -17.90 -35.15
CA TYR A 617 -7.89 -18.82 -34.03
C TYR A 617 -8.71 -20.09 -34.25
N ARG A 618 -8.22 -21.23 -33.76
CA ARG A 618 -9.01 -22.46 -33.65
C ARG A 618 -9.72 -22.50 -32.29
N ARG A 619 -10.99 -22.13 -32.24
CA ARG A 619 -11.80 -22.03 -31.00
C ARG A 619 -12.76 -23.21 -30.84
N LEU A 620 -13.10 -23.54 -29.60
CA LEU A 620 -14.12 -24.56 -29.29
C LEU A 620 -15.51 -24.02 -29.67
N LYS A 621 -16.34 -24.83 -30.30
CA LYS A 621 -17.73 -24.47 -30.63
C LYS A 621 -18.59 -24.44 -29.38
N LYS A 622 -19.40 -23.39 -29.21
CA LYS A 622 -20.34 -23.18 -28.11
C LYS A 622 -21.31 -24.34 -27.85
N GLN A 623 -21.61 -25.15 -28.87
CA GLN A 623 -22.46 -26.35 -28.79
C GLN A 623 -21.71 -27.67 -28.56
N SER A 624 -20.37 -27.67 -28.52
CA SER A 624 -19.55 -28.88 -28.40
C SER A 624 -19.09 -29.14 -26.97
N VAL A 625 -19.94 -29.84 -26.21
CA VAL A 625 -19.60 -30.26 -24.84
C VAL A 625 -18.52 -31.35 -24.87
N CYS A 626 -17.30 -30.99 -24.48
CA CYS A 626 -16.12 -31.84 -24.30
C CYS A 626 -15.02 -31.09 -23.53
N ARG A 627 -13.99 -31.82 -23.08
CA ARG A 627 -12.76 -31.25 -22.51
C ARG A 627 -11.72 -30.93 -23.58
N ASN A 628 -11.17 -29.72 -23.53
CA ASN A 628 -9.91 -29.34 -24.18
C ASN A 628 -8.71 -30.07 -23.56
N GLY A 629 -8.70 -30.22 -22.22
CA GLY A 629 -7.72 -30.97 -21.45
C GLY A 629 -6.39 -30.25 -21.18
N LYS A 630 -5.61 -30.76 -20.22
CA LYS A 630 -4.36 -30.12 -19.72
C LYS A 630 -3.31 -29.82 -20.81
N GLY A 631 -3.29 -30.59 -21.89
CA GLY A 631 -2.38 -30.41 -23.03
C GLY A 631 -2.88 -29.42 -24.09
N PHE A 632 -3.99 -28.72 -23.86
CA PHE A 632 -4.50 -27.72 -24.78
C PHE A 632 -3.55 -26.53 -24.92
N ALA A 633 -3.25 -26.16 -26.16
CA ALA A 633 -2.52 -24.95 -26.51
C ALA A 633 -3.29 -24.20 -27.61
N VAL A 634 -3.31 -22.88 -27.51
CA VAL A 634 -4.02 -22.01 -28.46
C VAL A 634 -3.37 -22.09 -29.85
N SER A 635 -4.09 -22.69 -30.79
CA SER A 635 -3.67 -22.76 -32.19
C SER A 635 -4.20 -21.54 -32.94
N LYS A 636 -3.30 -20.72 -33.51
CA LYS A 636 -3.66 -19.60 -34.39
C LYS A 636 -2.81 -19.53 -35.66
N LYS A 637 -3.41 -19.03 -36.72
CA LYS A 637 -2.74 -18.60 -37.96
C LYS A 637 -2.63 -17.08 -37.94
N GLN A 638 -1.47 -16.53 -38.28
CA GLN A 638 -1.26 -15.09 -38.47
C GLN A 638 -1.01 -14.81 -39.95
N SER A 639 -1.46 -13.65 -40.42
CA SER A 639 -1.05 -13.09 -41.73
C SER A 639 -0.89 -11.57 -41.62
N PRO A 640 0.16 -10.97 -42.22
CA PRO A 640 0.35 -9.54 -42.21
C PRO A 640 -0.71 -8.83 -43.07
N CYS A 641 -0.97 -7.58 -42.76
CA CYS A 641 -1.80 -6.67 -43.55
C CYS A 641 -0.92 -5.72 -44.37
N LEU A 642 -1.45 -5.18 -45.47
CA LEU A 642 -0.90 -3.97 -46.08
C LEU A 642 -1.04 -2.79 -45.11
N CYS A 643 0.02 -2.00 -44.94
CA CYS A 643 -0.02 -0.81 -44.09
C CYS A 643 -0.94 0.28 -44.67
N THR A 644 -1.60 1.03 -43.79
CA THR A 644 -2.30 2.28 -44.10
C THR A 644 -1.84 3.40 -43.16
N ARG A 645 -2.34 4.63 -43.35
CA ARG A 645 -2.08 5.78 -42.45
C ARG A 645 -2.47 5.53 -40.98
N ASP A 646 -3.33 4.55 -40.67
CA ASP A 646 -3.74 4.27 -39.27
C ASP A 646 -2.78 3.33 -38.52
N ASP A 647 -1.92 2.61 -39.25
CA ASP A 647 -0.88 1.74 -38.67
C ASP A 647 0.36 2.59 -38.29
N TYR A 648 0.26 3.92 -38.40
CA TYR A 648 1.22 4.93 -37.98
C TYR A 648 0.57 5.95 -37.03
N LEU A 649 1.28 6.27 -35.95
CA LEU A 649 1.04 7.44 -35.10
C LEU A 649 1.62 8.69 -35.77
N CYS A 650 1.11 9.86 -35.38
CA CYS A 650 1.81 11.12 -35.68
C CYS A 650 3.03 11.27 -34.79
N ASP A 651 4.13 11.74 -35.38
CA ASP A 651 5.41 11.89 -34.69
C ASP A 651 5.48 13.21 -33.89
N TYR A 652 6.57 13.43 -33.15
CA TYR A 652 6.74 14.59 -32.28
C TYR A 652 6.57 15.91 -33.04
N SER A 653 5.81 16.85 -32.46
CA SER A 653 5.35 18.12 -33.05
C SER A 653 4.31 18.04 -34.19
N TYR A 654 3.86 16.84 -34.57
CA TYR A 654 2.75 16.65 -35.51
C TYR A 654 1.45 16.30 -34.77
N TYR A 655 0.31 16.46 -35.44
CA TYR A 655 -1.01 16.05 -34.95
C TYR A 655 -1.88 15.56 -36.12
N ARG A 656 -2.84 14.67 -35.83
CA ARG A 656 -3.71 14.11 -36.86
C ARG A 656 -4.83 15.10 -37.17
N HIS A 657 -4.86 15.62 -38.39
CA HIS A 657 -5.89 16.57 -38.79
C HIS A 657 -7.25 15.86 -38.97
N THR A 658 -8.28 16.41 -38.31
CA THR A 658 -9.61 15.75 -38.15
C THR A 658 -10.27 15.37 -39.46
N ASN A 659 -10.02 16.12 -40.54
CA ASN A 659 -10.75 15.99 -41.79
C ASN A 659 -10.01 15.16 -42.85
N THR A 660 -8.71 14.89 -42.67
CA THR A 660 -7.86 14.23 -43.69
C THR A 660 -7.18 12.96 -43.20
N SER A 661 -7.17 12.68 -41.88
CA SER A 661 -6.44 11.57 -41.24
C SER A 661 -4.91 11.65 -41.39
N GLU A 662 -4.39 12.76 -41.91
CA GLU A 662 -2.97 13.00 -42.13
C GLU A 662 -2.33 13.69 -40.93
N CYS A 663 -1.08 13.34 -40.67
CA CYS A 663 -0.27 13.97 -39.64
C CYS A 663 0.32 15.26 -40.18
N VAL A 664 -0.16 16.39 -39.68
CA VAL A 664 0.28 17.74 -40.06
C VAL A 664 1.02 18.39 -38.90
N ARG A 665 1.99 19.26 -39.18
CA ARG A 665 2.80 19.89 -38.13
C ARG A 665 1.98 20.92 -37.35
N GLN A 666 2.18 21.00 -36.04
CA GLN A 666 1.45 21.94 -35.19
C GLN A 666 1.83 23.40 -35.52
N PRO A 667 0.87 24.34 -35.70
CA PRO A 667 1.17 25.71 -36.13
C PRO A 667 2.11 26.50 -35.21
N ASN A 668 2.08 26.20 -33.90
CA ASN A 668 2.89 26.88 -32.89
C ASN A 668 4.13 26.06 -32.48
N ALA A 669 4.45 24.96 -33.17
CA ALA A 669 5.69 24.22 -32.90
C ALA A 669 6.89 25.05 -33.37
N ALA A 670 7.84 25.30 -32.46
CA ALA A 670 9.09 25.98 -32.80
C ALA A 670 9.86 25.22 -33.89
N ASN A 671 10.67 25.94 -34.69
CA ASN A 671 11.67 25.35 -35.58
C ASN A 671 12.92 24.83 -34.84
N LYS A 672 12.71 24.21 -33.66
CA LYS A 672 13.70 23.33 -33.06
C LYS A 672 13.56 21.96 -33.68
N THR A 673 14.61 21.50 -34.37
CA THR A 673 14.97 20.08 -34.34
C THR A 673 15.03 19.65 -32.88
N LEU A 674 14.47 18.47 -32.56
CA LEU A 674 14.53 17.97 -31.20
C LEU A 674 15.92 17.35 -31.00
N GLU A 675 16.84 18.16 -30.48
CA GLU A 675 18.18 17.77 -30.04
C GLU A 675 18.04 16.73 -28.91
N VAL A 676 17.99 15.44 -29.27
CA VAL A 676 18.03 14.34 -28.30
C VAL A 676 19.44 13.78 -28.30
N CYS A 677 20.19 14.02 -27.24
CA CYS A 677 21.45 13.33 -27.01
C CYS A 677 21.14 11.88 -26.62
N LEU A 678 21.26 10.96 -27.57
CA LEU A 678 21.19 9.51 -27.36
C LEU A 678 22.62 8.99 -27.33
N ASP A 679 23.01 8.27 -26.28
CA ASP A 679 24.30 7.56 -26.17
C ASP A 679 25.57 8.43 -26.35
N GLY A 680 25.44 9.75 -26.24
CA GLY A 680 26.52 10.73 -26.46
C GLY A 680 26.51 11.40 -27.85
N GLU A 681 25.53 11.07 -28.69
CA GLU A 681 25.32 11.65 -30.02
C GLU A 681 24.02 12.47 -30.08
N GLU A 682 24.11 13.71 -30.58
CA GLU A 682 22.99 14.61 -30.85
C GLU A 682 22.28 14.15 -32.13
N ASP A 683 21.16 13.44 -31.94
CA ASP A 683 20.30 13.00 -33.03
C ASP A 683 19.27 14.10 -33.33
N GLU A 684 19.51 14.91 -34.37
CA GLU A 684 18.54 15.90 -34.86
C GLU A 684 17.33 15.17 -35.47
N LEU A 685 16.29 14.87 -34.67
CA LEU A 685 15.12 14.12 -35.11
C LEU A 685 14.30 14.87 -36.20
N LEU A 686 14.72 14.71 -37.45
CA LEU A 686 14.02 15.13 -38.67
C LEU A 686 12.89 14.16 -38.97
N THR A 687 11.77 14.29 -38.26
CA THR A 687 10.64 13.37 -38.40
C THR A 687 9.86 13.62 -39.69
N ALA A 688 9.45 12.55 -40.37
CA ALA A 688 8.55 12.60 -41.53
C ALA A 688 7.08 12.88 -41.15
N GLY A 689 6.81 13.23 -39.88
CA GLY A 689 5.48 13.40 -39.30
C GLY A 689 4.73 12.11 -38.95
N TYR A 690 5.22 10.94 -39.37
CA TYR A 690 4.60 9.63 -39.13
C TYR A 690 5.60 8.63 -38.55
N ARG A 691 5.16 7.84 -37.57
CA ARG A 691 5.93 6.76 -36.93
C ARG A 691 5.06 5.52 -36.75
N LYS A 692 5.55 4.32 -37.05
CA LYS A 692 4.73 3.09 -36.97
C LYS A 692 4.17 2.86 -35.56
N VAL A 693 2.97 2.29 -35.44
CA VAL A 693 2.38 1.91 -34.15
C VAL A 693 3.24 0.80 -33.49
N PRO A 694 3.55 0.87 -32.19
CA PRO A 694 4.37 -0.16 -31.53
C PRO A 694 3.75 -1.55 -31.56
N SER A 695 4.59 -2.56 -31.86
CA SER A 695 4.19 -3.94 -32.14
C SER A 695 3.28 -4.13 -33.39
N ASP A 696 3.16 -3.13 -34.26
CA ASP A 696 2.47 -3.28 -35.54
C ASP A 696 3.32 -4.04 -36.57
N LYS A 697 2.75 -5.10 -37.17
CA LYS A 697 3.44 -5.97 -38.14
C LYS A 697 2.85 -5.90 -39.55
N CYS A 698 2.33 -4.74 -39.97
CA CYS A 698 1.93 -4.53 -41.37
C CYS A 698 3.15 -4.51 -42.30
N GLU A 699 2.97 -4.94 -43.54
CA GLU A 699 4.00 -5.12 -44.57
C GLU A 699 3.52 -4.55 -45.91
N GLY A 700 4.33 -3.71 -46.56
CA GLY A 700 3.95 -3.02 -47.80
C GLY A 700 2.79 -2.04 -47.62
N GLY A 701 2.20 -1.55 -48.72
CA GLY A 701 1.13 -0.56 -48.67
C GLY A 701 1.65 0.88 -48.45
N PHE A 702 1.07 1.61 -47.50
CA PHE A 702 1.48 2.97 -47.15
C PHE A 702 2.81 2.98 -46.38
N THR A 703 3.80 3.67 -46.96
CA THR A 703 5.03 4.08 -46.28
C THR A 703 5.14 5.61 -46.31
N PRO A 704 5.47 6.29 -45.20
CA PRO A 704 5.78 7.72 -45.24
C PRO A 704 7.04 7.96 -46.09
N GLN A 705 7.09 9.10 -46.77
CA GLN A 705 8.31 9.53 -47.48
C GLN A 705 9.36 9.88 -46.43
N LEU A 706 10.56 9.32 -46.54
CA LEU A 706 11.65 9.62 -45.60
C LEU A 706 12.04 11.10 -45.69
N ALA A 707 12.11 11.76 -44.54
CA ALA A 707 12.99 12.91 -44.38
C ALA A 707 14.46 12.45 -44.46
N VAL A 708 15.36 13.36 -44.82
CA VAL A 708 16.78 13.06 -45.07
C VAL A 708 17.47 12.55 -43.80
N GLN A 709 18.50 11.71 -43.96
CA GLN A 709 19.34 11.17 -42.88
C GLN A 709 19.73 12.23 -41.84
N THR A 710 19.63 11.87 -40.56
CA THR A 710 20.06 12.73 -39.45
C THR A 710 21.58 12.91 -39.52
N VAL A 711 22.04 14.16 -39.32
CA VAL A 711 23.48 14.46 -39.26
C VAL A 711 23.93 14.27 -37.83
N VAL A 712 24.34 13.04 -37.51
CA VAL A 712 24.91 12.66 -36.22
C VAL A 712 26.04 13.63 -35.83
N ARG A 713 25.95 14.23 -34.64
CA ARG A 713 26.99 15.08 -34.04
C ARG A 713 27.36 14.57 -32.65
N PRO A 714 28.64 14.55 -32.25
CA PRO A 714 29.00 14.28 -30.86
C PRO A 714 28.45 15.39 -29.93
N CYS A 715 27.76 15.03 -28.84
CA CYS A 715 27.15 16.01 -27.93
C CYS A 715 28.23 16.94 -27.33
N GLY A 716 27.99 18.25 -27.37
CA GLY A 716 29.02 19.26 -27.09
C GLY A 716 29.43 19.38 -25.61
N VAL A 717 30.54 18.72 -25.22
CA VAL A 717 31.14 18.90 -23.89
C VAL A 717 31.59 20.36 -23.69
N LYS A 718 31.00 21.06 -22.72
CA LYS A 718 31.34 22.46 -22.41
C LYS A 718 32.79 22.57 -21.89
N PRO A 719 33.63 23.44 -22.47
CA PRO A 719 35.00 23.63 -22.00
C PRO A 719 35.06 24.35 -20.64
N SER A 720 36.04 23.98 -19.82
CA SER A 720 36.28 24.57 -18.50
C SER A 720 36.98 25.94 -18.57
N PRO A 721 36.72 26.86 -17.61
CA PRO A 721 37.49 28.11 -17.50
C PRO A 721 38.95 27.91 -17.10
N SER A 722 39.81 28.84 -17.51
CA SER A 722 41.25 28.87 -17.23
C SER A 722 41.62 29.35 -15.80
N PRO A 723 42.82 28.99 -15.29
CA PRO A 723 43.19 29.25 -13.89
C PRO A 723 43.68 30.70 -13.61
N PRO A 724 43.50 31.21 -12.38
CA PRO A 724 44.00 32.52 -11.92
C PRO A 724 45.45 32.47 -11.34
N PRO A 725 46.12 33.62 -11.21
CA PRO A 725 47.52 33.72 -10.74
C PRO A 725 47.70 33.79 -9.20
N GLU A 726 48.96 33.69 -8.77
CA GLU A 726 49.44 33.43 -7.41
C GLU A 726 49.69 34.68 -6.53
N PRO A 727 49.49 34.63 -5.18
CA PRO A 727 49.78 35.71 -4.24
C PRO A 727 51.09 35.54 -3.42
N ALA A 728 51.64 36.67 -2.95
CA ALA A 728 52.92 36.76 -2.21
C ALA A 728 52.75 36.66 -0.66
N PRO A 729 53.84 36.50 0.14
CA PRO A 729 53.79 35.88 1.48
C PRO A 729 53.51 36.82 2.68
N PRO A 730 53.09 36.28 3.84
CA PRO A 730 52.81 37.03 5.06
C PRO A 730 54.04 37.25 5.98
N GLY A 731 53.99 38.30 6.80
CA GLY A 731 54.97 38.60 7.85
C GLY A 731 54.56 38.09 9.25
N THR A 732 55.55 37.75 10.07
CA THR A 732 55.43 37.34 11.49
C THR A 732 55.33 38.52 12.45
N VAL A 733 54.98 38.28 13.74
CA VAL A 733 55.34 39.01 15.01
C VAL A 733 54.23 38.75 16.06
N PHE A 734 54.46 38.36 17.33
CA PHE A 734 55.63 37.82 18.06
C PHE A 734 55.15 36.92 19.23
N ASP A 735 56.04 36.13 19.83
CA ASP A 735 55.81 35.26 21.01
C ASP A 735 56.58 35.83 22.23
N THR A 736 56.06 35.70 23.47
CA THR A 736 56.86 35.99 24.69
C THR A 736 56.58 35.03 25.87
N PRO A 737 57.58 34.68 26.71
CA PRO A 737 57.55 33.38 27.38
C PRO A 737 56.75 33.29 28.70
N ARG A 738 56.12 34.38 29.18
CA ARG A 738 55.48 34.40 30.51
C ARG A 738 54.10 33.73 30.55
N GLU A 739 53.37 33.71 29.45
CA GLU A 739 51.97 33.26 29.43
C GLU A 739 51.84 31.72 29.44
N ARG A 740 52.80 31.01 28.83
CA ARG A 740 52.82 29.53 28.81
C ARG A 740 52.80 28.88 30.19
N LEU A 741 53.44 29.50 31.19
CA LEU A 741 53.54 28.91 32.54
C LEU A 741 52.19 28.95 33.29
N VAL A 742 51.39 30.00 33.05
CA VAL A 742 50.08 30.17 33.69
C VAL A 742 49.05 29.21 33.09
N LEU A 743 49.05 29.06 31.76
CA LEU A 743 48.09 28.21 31.05
C LEU A 743 48.16 26.74 31.51
N ILE A 744 49.38 26.20 31.65
CA ILE A 744 49.61 24.79 32.01
C ILE A 744 49.04 24.45 33.40
N LEU A 745 49.21 25.35 34.38
CA LEU A 745 48.70 25.15 35.75
C LEU A 745 47.17 25.17 35.82
N VAL A 746 46.52 26.04 35.04
CA VAL A 746 45.05 26.12 34.97
C VAL A 746 44.46 24.87 34.29
N CYS A 747 45.04 24.43 33.17
CA CYS A 747 44.58 23.23 32.46
C CYS A 747 44.69 21.95 33.32
N ALA A 748 45.76 21.80 34.11
CA ALA A 748 45.95 20.65 34.99
C ALA A 748 44.86 20.56 36.09
N GLY A 749 44.48 21.69 36.69
CA GLY A 749 43.41 21.74 37.69
C GLY A 749 42.04 21.39 37.11
N ALA A 750 41.71 21.91 35.92
CA ALA A 750 40.44 21.63 35.25
C ALA A 750 40.27 20.15 34.88
N GLY A 751 41.33 19.51 34.36
CA GLY A 751 41.29 18.10 33.96
C GLY A 751 40.96 17.14 35.10
N ALA A 752 41.49 17.40 36.30
CA ALA A 752 41.20 16.58 37.49
C ALA A 752 39.73 16.64 37.91
N ILE A 753 39.10 17.82 37.83
CA ILE A 753 37.68 18.02 38.19
C ILE A 753 36.76 17.31 37.18
N VAL A 754 37.07 17.42 35.88
CA VAL A 754 36.30 16.75 34.82
C VAL A 754 36.36 15.21 34.95
N LEU A 755 37.51 14.64 35.29
CA LEU A 755 37.64 13.19 35.50
C LEU A 755 36.78 12.68 36.67
N VAL A 756 36.69 13.42 37.77
CA VAL A 756 35.81 13.07 38.92
C VAL A 756 34.32 13.19 38.55
N ALA A 757 33.95 14.19 37.74
CA ALA A 757 32.59 14.32 37.22
C ALA A 757 32.20 13.16 36.27
N ILE A 758 33.10 12.74 35.38
CA ILE A 758 32.87 11.61 34.46
C ILE A 758 32.76 10.28 35.24
N ALA A 759 33.65 10.03 36.21
CA ALA A 759 33.63 8.80 37.00
C ALA A 759 32.33 8.67 37.84
N SER A 760 31.86 9.77 38.42
CA SER A 760 30.60 9.79 39.17
C SER A 760 29.36 9.68 38.28
N ALA A 761 29.36 10.31 37.09
CA ALA A 761 28.30 10.14 36.09
C ALA A 761 28.22 8.69 35.57
N PHE A 762 29.35 8.04 35.30
CA PHE A 762 29.37 6.65 34.80
C PHE A 762 28.79 5.66 35.83
N LEU A 763 29.11 5.84 37.13
CA LEU A 763 28.52 5.07 38.22
C LEU A 763 27.01 5.31 38.39
N ALA A 764 26.52 6.52 38.11
CA ALA A 764 25.09 6.82 38.12
C ALA A 764 24.35 6.19 36.93
N VAL A 765 24.87 6.35 35.70
CA VAL A 765 24.25 5.82 34.48
C VAL A 765 24.19 4.28 34.50
N LYS A 766 25.27 3.61 34.93
CA LYS A 766 25.29 2.13 35.07
C LYS A 766 24.24 1.60 36.05
N ARG A 767 23.76 2.44 36.98
CA ARG A 767 22.69 2.11 37.94
C ARG A 767 21.27 2.33 37.41
N VAL A 768 21.10 3.09 36.32
CA VAL A 768 19.80 3.43 35.72
C VAL A 768 19.50 2.57 34.48
N VAL A 769 20.50 2.29 33.65
CA VAL A 769 20.33 1.54 32.38
C VAL A 769 19.82 0.10 32.61
N TYR A 770 20.14 -0.51 33.76
CA TYR A 770 19.69 -1.85 34.15
C TYR A 770 18.19 -1.97 34.49
N SER A 771 17.38 -0.92 34.30
CA SER A 771 16.02 -0.85 34.88
C SER A 771 14.85 -1.22 33.96
N ASN A 772 14.84 -0.88 32.65
CA ASN A 772 13.65 -1.07 31.79
C ASN A 772 13.92 -1.04 30.27
N ARG A 773 13.37 -2.03 29.53
CA ARG A 773 13.19 -2.04 28.05
C ARG A 773 12.02 -2.96 27.63
N THR A 774 11.16 -2.55 26.68
CA THR A 774 10.49 -3.42 25.66
C THR A 774 9.62 -2.59 24.65
N PRO A 775 9.26 -3.11 23.44
CA PRO A 775 8.80 -2.30 22.29
C PRO A 775 7.32 -2.52 21.84
N VAL A 776 6.96 -1.94 20.68
CA VAL A 776 5.64 -1.96 19.98
C VAL A 776 5.84 -2.21 18.46
N TYR A 777 4.85 -2.79 17.76
CA TYR A 777 4.92 -3.24 16.34
C TYR A 777 3.99 -2.45 15.37
N ARG A 778 4.13 -2.72 14.06
CA ARG A 778 3.26 -2.31 12.93
C ARG A 778 3.16 -3.47 11.90
N PHE A 779 2.20 -3.38 10.95
CA PHE A 779 1.91 -4.38 9.91
C PHE A 779 2.15 -3.84 8.48
N SER A 780 2.37 -4.76 7.52
CA SER A 780 2.55 -4.50 6.07
C SER A 780 1.47 -5.16 5.20
N ASN A 781 1.33 -4.73 3.94
CA ASN A 781 0.38 -5.29 2.94
C ASN A 781 1.12 -6.09 1.86
N LEU A 782 0.54 -7.21 1.40
CA LEU A 782 1.10 -8.04 0.32
C LEU A 782 0.99 -7.38 -1.07
N GLN A 783 1.92 -7.77 -1.95
CA GLN A 783 1.84 -7.56 -3.40
C GLN A 783 1.40 -8.86 -4.12
N ILE A 784 0.82 -8.70 -5.30
CA ILE A 784 0.54 -9.79 -6.25
C ILE A 784 1.49 -9.62 -7.44
N GLN A 785 2.02 -10.73 -7.95
CA GLN A 785 3.04 -10.77 -9.01
C GLN A 785 2.40 -11.03 -10.37
N ASP A 786 2.69 -10.20 -11.37
CA ASP A 786 2.26 -10.38 -12.77
C ASP A 786 3.23 -11.36 -13.47
N ASP A 787 2.75 -12.50 -13.97
CA ASP A 787 3.54 -13.40 -14.83
C ASP A 787 3.50 -12.94 -16.30
N ASP A 788 4.66 -12.56 -16.85
CA ASP A 788 4.83 -12.25 -18.27
C ASP A 788 6.24 -12.73 -18.70
N ASN A 789 6.34 -13.86 -19.41
CA ASN A 789 7.65 -14.48 -19.68
C ASN A 789 7.71 -15.21 -21.02
N SER A 790 8.51 -14.68 -21.96
CA SER A 790 8.91 -15.39 -23.18
C SER A 790 10.16 -14.78 -23.83
N VAL A 791 11.31 -15.47 -23.76
CA VAL A 791 12.36 -15.56 -24.79
C VAL A 791 13.37 -16.65 -24.36
N THR A 792 14.12 -17.18 -25.33
CA THR A 792 15.04 -18.33 -25.21
C THR A 792 16.35 -18.01 -24.49
N ALA A 793 17.00 -19.05 -23.94
CA ALA A 793 18.32 -18.98 -23.31
C ALA A 793 19.40 -19.67 -24.15
N ASP A 794 20.67 -19.30 -23.94
CA ASP A 794 21.86 -19.97 -24.45
C ASP A 794 23.04 -19.86 -23.46
N LEU A 795 24.12 -20.60 -23.73
CA LEU A 795 25.29 -20.89 -22.87
C LEU A 795 26.28 -19.68 -22.76
N GLU A 796 27.36 -19.64 -21.93
CA GLU A 796 28.12 -20.68 -21.22
C GLU A 796 28.84 -20.16 -19.93
N SER A 797 29.75 -20.96 -19.33
CA SER A 797 30.34 -20.80 -17.98
C SER A 797 31.84 -20.44 -17.93
N ALA A 798 32.33 -19.82 -16.83
CA ALA A 798 33.68 -20.11 -16.26
C ALA A 798 33.98 -19.56 -14.83
N ASN A 799 34.07 -20.46 -13.85
CA ASN A 799 35.03 -20.63 -12.72
C ASN A 799 35.80 -19.49 -11.95
N SER A 800 36.20 -19.87 -10.72
CA SER A 800 37.22 -19.31 -9.78
C SER A 800 36.94 -17.93 -9.14
N SER A 801 37.00 -17.67 -7.81
CA SER A 801 37.83 -18.09 -6.64
C SER A 801 39.12 -17.25 -6.46
N ASN A 802 39.62 -16.89 -5.27
CA ASN A 802 39.37 -17.40 -3.91
C ASN A 802 39.92 -16.45 -2.79
N GLY A 803 39.36 -16.47 -1.56
CA GLY A 803 39.94 -15.85 -0.33
C GLY A 803 39.94 -14.30 -0.24
N THR A 804 40.08 -13.61 0.90
CA THR A 804 40.32 -13.94 2.34
C THR A 804 39.60 -12.87 3.20
N VAL A 805 38.87 -13.15 4.29
CA VAL A 805 39.24 -13.72 5.60
C VAL A 805 40.20 -12.82 6.41
N CYS A 806 39.63 -12.13 7.41
CA CYS A 806 40.31 -11.73 8.65
C CYS A 806 39.24 -11.51 9.75
N GLN A 807 39.62 -11.39 11.04
CA GLN A 807 38.72 -11.76 12.15
C GLN A 807 39.00 -11.03 13.50
N HIS A 808 37.97 -10.44 14.13
CA HIS A 808 37.77 -10.18 15.59
C HIS A 808 36.34 -9.60 15.79
N ASP A 809 35.48 -10.02 16.74
CA ASP A 809 35.55 -10.10 18.23
C ASP A 809 35.46 -8.68 18.88
N SER A 810 34.64 -8.39 19.90
CA SER A 810 33.73 -9.23 20.73
C SER A 810 32.66 -8.41 21.50
N ASP A 811 31.61 -9.10 22.02
CA ASP A 811 30.83 -8.87 23.27
C ASP A 811 29.96 -7.57 23.46
N ASP A 812 28.82 -7.52 24.20
CA ASP A 812 27.84 -8.52 24.72
C ASP A 812 26.55 -7.81 25.29
N SER A 813 25.41 -8.54 25.38
CA SER A 813 24.15 -8.40 26.20
C SER A 813 23.45 -7.04 26.50
N GLY A 814 22.12 -6.94 26.75
CA GLY A 814 20.97 -7.87 26.67
C GLY A 814 19.71 -7.36 27.43
N ALA A 815 18.50 -7.89 27.12
CA ALA A 815 17.27 -7.95 28.00
C ALA A 815 16.61 -6.62 28.52
N SER A 816 15.41 -6.51 29.14
CA SER A 816 14.10 -7.23 29.26
C SER A 816 13.31 -6.48 30.41
N ARG A 817 11.99 -6.50 30.68
CA ARG A 817 10.68 -6.69 29.99
C ARG A 817 9.59 -5.97 30.86
N ARG A 818 8.42 -5.60 30.29
CA ARG A 818 6.99 -5.56 30.78
C ARG A 818 6.63 -5.79 32.30
N PRO A 819 5.44 -5.39 32.87
CA PRO A 819 4.08 -5.78 32.35
C PRO A 819 2.76 -5.04 32.77
N SER A 820 1.65 -5.38 32.07
CA SER A 820 0.23 -5.50 32.54
C SER A 820 -0.54 -4.22 32.97
N LEU A 821 -1.89 -4.07 32.95
CA LEU A 821 -3.10 -4.92 32.67
C LEU A 821 -4.28 -3.95 32.25
N VAL A 822 -5.59 -4.18 32.03
CA VAL A 822 -6.61 -5.24 32.25
C VAL A 822 -7.67 -5.28 31.08
N GLN A 823 -8.99 -5.36 31.37
CA GLN A 823 -10.20 -5.57 30.52
C GLN A 823 -11.47 -5.31 31.43
N PRO A 824 -12.77 -5.60 31.12
CA PRO A 824 -13.53 -5.87 29.87
C PRO A 824 -14.94 -5.18 29.79
N ALA A 825 -15.85 -5.69 28.93
CA ALA A 825 -17.35 -5.72 29.03
C ALA A 825 -18.22 -4.47 28.66
N GLN A 826 -19.53 -4.56 28.31
CA GLN A 826 -20.31 -5.51 27.44
C GLN A 826 -21.77 -4.99 27.20
N LEU A 827 -22.50 -5.58 26.23
CA LEU A 827 -23.98 -5.79 26.16
C LEU A 827 -25.04 -4.66 25.96
N SER A 828 -25.60 -4.62 24.72
CA SER A 828 -27.04 -4.75 24.33
C SER A 828 -28.18 -3.76 24.73
N PHE A 829 -28.94 -3.33 23.69
CA PHE A 829 -30.44 -3.28 23.53
C PHE A 829 -31.38 -2.81 24.71
N HIS A 830 -32.52 -2.11 24.54
CA HIS A 830 -33.52 -2.05 23.44
C HIS A 830 -34.61 -0.95 23.66
N TRP A 831 -35.41 -0.66 22.61
CA TRP A 831 -36.80 -0.08 22.55
C TRP A 831 -37.25 1.24 23.24
N PHE A 832 -37.58 2.21 22.37
CA PHE A 832 -38.69 3.21 22.36
C PHE A 832 -39.98 2.87 23.16
N PRO A 833 -40.79 3.86 23.65
CA PRO A 833 -41.62 4.71 22.73
C PRO A 833 -42.09 6.14 23.13
N ARG A 834 -42.09 7.02 22.10
CA ARG A 834 -43.13 8.03 21.68
C ARG A 834 -43.63 9.20 22.58
N ILE A 835 -43.81 10.35 21.89
CA ILE A 835 -44.71 11.52 22.14
C ILE A 835 -44.25 12.52 23.24
N GLY A 836 -44.41 13.84 23.00
CA GLY A 836 -44.21 14.88 24.04
C GLY A 836 -43.87 16.30 23.55
N VAL A 837 -44.84 17.01 22.95
CA VAL A 837 -44.73 18.37 22.40
C VAL A 837 -44.57 19.47 23.48
N VAL A 838 -43.59 20.39 23.33
CA VAL A 838 -43.49 21.78 23.87
C VAL A 838 -43.41 22.02 25.41
N GLY A 839 -42.41 22.82 25.83
CA GLY A 839 -42.69 24.02 26.67
C GLY A 839 -41.97 24.24 28.02
N LEU A 840 -41.03 25.22 28.03
CA LEU A 840 -40.84 26.29 29.05
C LEU A 840 -40.48 26.01 30.55
N VAL A 841 -39.47 26.77 31.01
CA VAL A 841 -39.30 27.42 32.35
C VAL A 841 -38.89 26.59 33.60
N GLU A 842 -37.58 26.68 33.91
CA GLU A 842 -36.88 26.98 35.20
C GLU A 842 -37.13 26.21 36.54
N PRO A 843 -36.15 26.22 37.52
CA PRO A 843 -36.08 25.30 38.69
C PRO A 843 -36.35 26.03 40.05
N PRO A 844 -35.52 26.18 41.14
CA PRO A 844 -34.13 25.75 41.53
C PRO A 844 -33.98 25.13 42.97
N LEU A 845 -32.72 24.86 43.41
CA LEU A 845 -32.20 24.66 44.81
C LEU A 845 -32.66 23.39 45.60
N ASP A 846 -32.02 22.86 46.67
CA ASP A 846 -30.80 23.13 47.50
C ASP A 846 -30.26 21.76 48.07
N LEU A 847 -28.96 21.39 48.19
CA LEU A 847 -27.85 21.73 49.13
C LEU A 847 -27.56 20.65 50.25
N VAL A 848 -26.46 20.80 51.00
CA VAL A 848 -26.01 20.05 52.24
C VAL A 848 -25.07 18.79 52.14
N ALA A 849 -23.79 19.04 51.86
CA ALA A 849 -22.59 18.87 52.73
C ALA A 849 -22.21 17.61 53.62
N ARG A 850 -20.87 17.42 53.72
CA ARG A 850 -19.98 16.82 54.78
C ARG A 850 -19.72 15.29 54.90
N GLN A 851 -18.42 14.92 54.91
CA GLN A 851 -17.67 14.48 56.12
C GLN A 851 -16.13 14.61 55.93
N VAL A 852 -15.31 14.66 57.00
CA VAL A 852 -13.90 15.14 57.01
C VAL A 852 -13.02 14.47 58.10
N LEU A 853 -11.69 14.31 57.85
CA LEU A 853 -10.59 13.86 58.75
C LEU A 853 -10.68 12.38 59.26
N VAL A 854 -9.61 11.66 59.70
CA VAL A 854 -8.31 11.97 60.35
C VAL A 854 -7.22 10.93 59.97
N ASN A 855 -5.98 11.34 59.66
CA ASN A 855 -4.74 10.89 60.36
C ASN A 855 -3.44 11.53 59.83
N TYR A 856 -2.44 11.71 60.70
CA TYR A 856 -1.12 12.27 60.37
C TYR A 856 -0.07 11.90 61.44
N SER A 857 1.22 12.02 61.09
CA SER A 857 2.42 11.68 61.92
C SER A 857 2.61 10.17 62.18
N SER A 858 3.82 9.60 62.23
CA SER A 858 5.14 10.20 62.47
C SER A 858 6.27 9.51 61.68
N ILE A 859 7.32 10.27 61.32
CA ILE A 859 8.75 9.95 61.52
C ILE A 859 9.57 11.16 61.05
N THR A 860 10.22 11.84 61.99
CA THR A 860 11.10 12.99 61.76
C THR A 860 12.29 12.96 62.71
N GLN A 861 13.32 12.18 62.38
CA GLN A 861 14.65 12.30 63.01
C GLN A 861 15.72 11.53 62.22
N LEU A 862 16.47 12.24 61.36
CA LEU A 862 17.90 12.00 61.07
C LEU A 862 18.46 13.04 60.08
N ARG A 863 19.78 13.31 60.18
CA ARG A 863 20.63 14.09 59.25
C ARG A 863 20.35 15.59 59.08
N ALA A 864 20.38 16.34 60.18
CA ALA A 864 20.67 17.79 60.14
C ALA A 864 22.06 18.11 59.50
N ASP A 865 23.01 17.17 59.56
CA ASP A 865 24.37 17.27 59.00
C ASP A 865 24.41 17.51 57.47
N GLY A 866 23.36 17.14 56.72
CA GLY A 866 23.29 17.40 55.27
C GLY A 866 23.03 18.87 54.94
N ILE A 867 22.19 19.55 55.74
CA ILE A 867 21.76 20.93 55.48
C ILE A 867 22.92 21.90 55.70
N LEU A 868 23.73 21.68 56.74
CA LEU A 868 24.87 22.54 57.06
C LEU A 868 25.96 22.51 55.97
N LYS A 869 26.19 21.34 55.37
CA LYS A 869 27.13 21.14 54.25
C LYS A 869 26.62 21.76 52.95
N LEU A 870 25.31 21.70 52.70
CA LEU A 870 24.68 22.37 51.55
C LEU A 870 24.78 23.91 51.67
N ALA A 871 24.52 24.46 52.86
CA ALA A 871 24.64 25.90 53.12
C ALA A 871 26.07 26.42 52.91
N ALA A 872 27.08 25.68 53.37
CA ALA A 872 28.49 26.06 53.18
C ALA A 872 28.89 26.12 51.70
N LEU A 873 28.44 25.16 50.87
CA LEU A 873 28.67 25.16 49.42
C LEU A 873 27.99 26.35 48.71
N VAL A 874 26.75 26.68 49.09
CA VAL A 874 26.01 27.82 48.51
C VAL A 874 26.70 29.14 48.86
N CYS A 875 27.15 29.35 50.11
CA CYS A 875 27.89 30.55 50.49
C CYS A 875 29.21 30.70 49.73
N ALA A 876 29.97 29.61 49.54
CA ALA A 876 31.21 29.63 48.75
C ALA A 876 30.96 29.98 47.27
N PHE A 877 29.89 29.44 46.68
CA PHE A 877 29.50 29.74 45.30
C PHE A 877 29.09 31.21 45.12
N LEU A 878 28.29 31.76 46.03
CA LEU A 878 27.85 33.16 45.97
C LEU A 878 29.02 34.15 46.14
N LEU A 879 30.01 33.84 46.98
CA LEU A 879 31.24 34.64 47.10
C LEU A 879 32.07 34.64 45.81
N ALA A 880 32.18 33.50 45.12
CA ALA A 880 32.87 33.42 43.84
C ALA A 880 32.16 34.26 42.76
N VAL A 881 30.83 34.16 42.66
CA VAL A 881 30.03 34.94 41.71
C VAL A 881 30.18 36.45 41.98
N PHE A 882 30.11 36.89 43.25
CA PHE A 882 30.26 38.30 43.62
C PHE A 882 31.64 38.86 43.24
N LEU A 883 32.72 38.11 43.49
CA LEU A 883 34.08 38.50 43.10
C LEU A 883 34.25 38.58 41.57
N THR A 884 33.67 37.64 40.81
CA THR A 884 33.69 37.72 39.34
C THR A 884 32.88 38.89 38.78
N PHE A 885 31.81 39.31 39.48
CA PHE A 885 30.99 40.43 39.03
C PHE A 885 31.71 41.78 39.20
N GLN A 886 32.43 41.99 40.30
CA GLN A 886 33.26 43.20 40.47
C GLN A 886 34.37 43.29 39.42
N LEU A 887 35.04 42.18 39.09
CA LEU A 887 36.09 42.14 38.05
C LEU A 887 35.59 42.46 36.63
N LEU A 888 34.27 42.38 36.38
CA LEU A 888 33.66 42.67 35.09
C LEU A 888 33.21 44.13 34.91
N GLN A 889 33.22 44.95 35.97
CA GLN A 889 32.59 46.28 35.96
C GLN A 889 33.57 47.45 35.73
N ASP A 890 34.89 47.20 35.73
CA ASP A 890 35.93 48.23 35.57
C ASP A 890 36.33 48.53 34.10
N ASN A 891 35.76 47.85 33.10
CA ASN A 891 36.11 48.08 31.68
C ASN A 891 34.93 47.81 30.72
N MET A 892 34.34 48.89 30.19
CA MET A 892 34.34 49.25 28.75
C MET A 892 33.23 50.25 28.42
N ASP A 893 33.60 51.41 27.88
CA ASP A 893 32.67 52.37 27.30
C ASP A 893 33.30 52.99 26.04
N PHE A 894 32.94 52.51 24.84
CA PHE A 894 32.77 53.36 23.65
C PHE A 894 32.08 52.66 22.45
N LYS A 895 31.86 53.45 21.38
CA LYS A 895 30.84 53.24 20.34
C LYS A 895 31.35 52.81 18.95
N LEU A 896 30.58 51.90 18.36
CA LEU A 896 29.94 51.98 17.03
C LEU A 896 30.77 51.98 15.73
N SER A 897 30.42 51.02 14.85
CA SER A 897 30.55 51.00 13.38
C SER A 897 31.85 51.46 12.71
N SER A 898 32.68 50.51 12.30
CA SER A 898 32.95 50.27 10.87
C SER A 898 33.63 48.89 10.70
N VAL A 899 34.03 48.54 9.47
CA VAL A 899 34.84 47.35 9.14
C VAL A 899 34.21 45.98 9.50
N MET A 900 33.25 45.55 8.68
CA MET A 900 33.18 44.15 8.27
C MET A 900 33.09 44.05 6.74
N SER A 901 34.26 44.02 6.12
CA SER A 901 34.43 43.58 4.73
C SER A 901 35.78 42.87 4.60
N ARG A 902 35.79 41.74 3.88
CA ARG A 902 36.94 40.85 3.59
C ARG A 902 37.45 39.99 4.77
N SER A 903 36.95 38.77 4.80
CA SER A 903 37.79 37.58 4.95
C SER A 903 37.66 36.71 3.68
N MET A 904 38.59 35.78 3.49
CA MET A 904 38.68 34.85 2.35
C MET A 904 39.34 33.55 2.86
N PRO A 905 39.25 32.41 2.14
CA PRO A 905 38.38 32.10 1.00
C PRO A 905 37.48 30.87 1.26
N SER A 906 36.57 30.59 0.33
CA SER A 906 35.93 29.26 0.21
C SER A 906 35.92 28.83 -1.26
N ASN A 907 36.02 27.52 -1.49
CA ASN A 907 35.81 26.88 -2.78
C ASN A 907 34.62 25.91 -2.66
N ALA A 908 33.94 25.67 -3.78
CA ALA A 908 32.70 24.90 -3.89
C ALA A 908 31.48 25.47 -3.13
N VAL A 909 30.60 26.14 -3.87
CA VAL A 909 29.20 26.41 -3.46
C VAL A 909 28.27 26.01 -4.62
N PRO A 910 27.34 25.07 -4.43
CA PRO A 910 26.30 24.78 -5.42
C PRO A 910 25.18 25.84 -5.35
N THR A 911 24.82 26.43 -6.48
CA THR A 911 23.82 27.51 -6.56
C THR A 911 22.38 26.99 -6.51
N LYS A 912 21.85 26.76 -5.31
CA LYS A 912 20.39 26.70 -5.06
C LYS A 912 19.94 28.00 -4.35
N PRO A 913 18.74 28.54 -4.63
CA PRO A 913 18.25 29.74 -3.97
C PRO A 913 18.06 29.49 -2.46
N PRO A 914 18.22 30.51 -1.60
CA PRO A 914 18.12 30.34 -0.15
C PRO A 914 16.74 29.81 0.25
N ARG A 915 16.72 28.68 0.98
CA ARG A 915 15.51 28.18 1.64
C ARG A 915 15.19 29.10 2.82
N ASN A 916 14.01 29.71 2.83
CA ASN A 916 13.51 30.39 4.02
C ASN A 916 13.17 29.35 5.10
N LYS A 917 13.27 29.75 6.37
CA LYS A 917 12.96 28.90 7.52
C LYS A 917 11.55 28.31 7.43
N CYS A 918 11.37 27.07 7.88
CA CYS A 918 10.15 26.26 7.74
C CYS A 918 9.60 26.14 6.29
N GLY A 919 10.41 26.44 5.26
CA GLY A 919 10.01 26.38 3.87
C GLY A 919 9.11 27.53 3.40
N LEU A 920 9.07 28.66 4.12
CA LEU A 920 8.19 29.79 3.81
C LEU A 920 8.42 30.38 2.39
N SER A 921 7.34 30.89 1.80
CA SER A 921 7.36 31.62 0.53
C SER A 921 8.13 32.95 0.58
N LYS A 922 8.23 33.57 1.76
CA LYS A 922 8.92 34.86 2.01
C LYS A 922 9.69 34.81 3.34
N ALA A 923 10.81 35.52 3.43
CA ALA A 923 11.57 35.65 4.67
C ALA A 923 10.84 36.57 5.69
N CYS A 924 10.89 36.20 6.97
CA CYS A 924 10.35 37.01 8.06
C CYS A 924 11.32 38.12 8.51
N PRO A 925 10.82 39.24 9.09
CA PRO A 925 11.67 40.26 9.69
C PRO A 925 12.51 39.71 10.85
N PRO A 926 13.71 40.25 11.16
CA PRO A 926 14.57 39.76 12.24
C PRO A 926 13.92 39.77 13.64
N SER A 927 12.95 40.67 13.85
CA SER A 927 12.15 40.80 15.07
C SER A 927 10.98 39.79 15.16
N HIS A 928 10.89 38.81 14.27
CA HIS A 928 9.81 37.83 14.21
C HIS A 928 10.35 36.39 14.19
N PHE A 929 9.47 35.41 14.42
CA PHE A 929 9.70 33.97 14.20
C PHE A 929 8.90 33.49 12.99
N ALA A 930 9.52 32.70 12.11
CA ALA A 930 8.87 32.06 10.97
C ALA A 930 8.19 30.76 11.39
N PHE A 931 6.90 30.61 11.11
CA PHE A 931 6.14 29.38 11.38
C PHE A 931 5.42 28.87 10.13
N LYS A 932 5.28 27.54 10.04
CA LYS A 932 4.38 26.87 9.09
C LYS A 932 3.68 25.69 9.77
N MET A 933 2.37 25.58 9.59
CA MET A 933 1.56 24.50 10.17
C MET A 933 0.46 24.01 9.23
N ALA A 934 0.04 22.77 9.44
CA ALA A 934 -1.04 22.11 8.72
C ALA A 934 -1.97 21.35 9.69
N SER A 935 -3.27 21.30 9.39
CA SER A 935 -4.21 20.38 10.08
C SER A 935 -3.91 18.91 9.74
N GLY A 936 -4.56 17.99 10.43
CA GLY A 936 -4.62 16.60 9.98
C GLY A 936 -5.43 16.45 8.67
N ALA A 937 -5.20 15.35 7.97
CA ALA A 937 -6.02 14.89 6.84
C ALA A 937 -6.90 13.72 7.29
N ALA A 938 -8.20 14.00 7.45
CA ALA A 938 -9.18 13.08 8.03
C ALA A 938 -8.67 12.44 9.34
N SER A 939 -8.76 11.13 9.47
CA SER A 939 -8.19 10.32 10.56
C SER A 939 -6.84 9.66 10.22
N VAL A 940 -6.25 9.95 9.05
CA VAL A 940 -5.13 9.19 8.47
C VAL A 940 -3.78 9.89 8.66
N VAL A 941 -3.71 11.21 8.40
CA VAL A 941 -2.46 11.97 8.51
C VAL A 941 -2.58 12.97 9.66
N GLY A 942 -1.70 12.87 10.64
CA GLY A 942 -1.67 13.81 11.77
C GLY A 942 -1.08 15.18 11.38
N PRO A 943 -1.44 16.25 12.12
CA PRO A 943 -1.02 17.63 11.82
C PRO A 943 0.49 17.83 11.88
N ARG A 944 0.97 18.92 11.26
CA ARG A 944 2.38 19.33 11.28
C ARG A 944 2.49 20.76 11.83
N ILE A 945 3.47 21.01 12.71
CA ILE A 945 3.78 22.35 13.23
C ILE A 945 5.29 22.55 13.18
N CYS A 946 5.76 23.60 12.49
CA CYS A 946 7.15 24.02 12.38
C CYS A 946 7.30 25.48 12.84
N LEU A 947 8.37 25.76 13.59
CA LEU A 947 8.80 27.11 13.96
C LEU A 947 10.33 27.20 13.85
N GLU A 948 10.87 28.21 13.15
CA GLU A 948 12.32 28.45 13.00
C GLU A 948 13.10 27.16 12.60
N ASP A 949 12.59 26.45 11.58
CA ASP A 949 13.04 25.11 11.12
C ASP A 949 12.87 23.94 12.12
N LYS A 950 12.66 24.22 13.41
CA LYS A 950 12.33 23.23 14.44
C LYS A 950 10.90 22.73 14.24
N THR A 951 10.74 21.56 13.60
CA THR A 951 9.44 20.85 13.59
C THR A 951 9.08 20.47 15.03
N LEU A 952 8.03 21.08 15.57
CA LEU A 952 7.55 20.89 16.94
C LEU A 952 6.65 19.66 17.04
N MET A 953 5.69 19.52 16.12
CA MET A 953 4.75 18.39 16.08
C MET A 953 4.65 17.81 14.67
N SER A 954 4.63 16.48 14.56
CA SER A 954 4.37 15.75 13.32
C SER A 954 4.05 14.27 13.57
N GLY A 955 3.44 13.60 12.58
CA GLY A 955 3.25 12.14 12.61
C GLY A 955 4.57 11.37 12.74
N VAL A 956 5.64 11.83 12.08
CA VAL A 956 6.99 11.22 12.16
C VAL A 956 7.58 11.31 13.57
N LYS A 957 7.30 12.39 14.32
CA LYS A 957 7.70 12.53 15.72
C LYS A 957 6.82 11.76 16.72
N ASN A 958 5.76 11.10 16.25
CA ASN A 958 4.83 10.32 17.07
C ASN A 958 4.27 11.11 18.29
N ASN A 959 4.15 12.44 18.18
CA ASN A 959 3.69 13.33 19.25
C ASN A 959 2.34 14.02 18.95
N VAL A 960 1.65 13.57 17.90
CA VAL A 960 0.31 14.02 17.49
C VAL A 960 -0.73 12.93 17.72
N GLY A 961 -1.99 13.33 17.95
CA GLY A 961 -3.10 12.41 18.22
C GLY A 961 -4.45 13.04 17.86
N ARG A 962 -5.52 12.24 17.87
CA ARG A 962 -6.89 12.71 17.58
C ARG A 962 -7.25 13.90 18.47
N GLY A 963 -8.03 14.83 17.92
CA GLY A 963 -8.49 16.03 18.62
C GLY A 963 -7.52 17.19 18.49
N ILE A 964 -7.37 17.95 19.57
CA ILE A 964 -6.64 19.23 19.57
C ILE A 964 -5.18 18.97 19.91
N ASN A 965 -4.29 19.31 18.98
CA ASN A 965 -2.83 19.19 19.10
C ASN A 965 -2.26 20.57 19.40
N ILE A 966 -1.50 20.72 20.49
CA ILE A 966 -1.02 22.03 20.99
C ILE A 966 0.49 22.02 21.18
N ALA A 967 1.17 23.02 20.62
CA ALA A 967 2.56 23.35 20.90
C ALA A 967 2.65 24.71 21.63
N LEU A 968 3.31 24.71 22.79
CA LEU A 968 3.65 25.91 23.55
C LEU A 968 5.09 26.33 23.26
N VAL A 969 5.32 27.63 23.10
CA VAL A 969 6.62 28.22 22.74
C VAL A 969 6.87 29.50 23.54
N ASN A 970 8.10 29.71 23.99
CA ASN A 970 8.51 30.94 24.67
C ASN A 970 8.53 32.14 23.70
N GLY A 971 7.75 33.20 23.99
CA GLY A 971 7.59 34.37 23.12
C GLY A 971 8.82 35.29 22.96
N ASN A 972 9.86 35.07 23.76
CA ASN A 972 11.12 35.82 23.69
C ASN A 972 12.20 35.03 22.93
N THR A 973 12.33 33.72 23.21
CA THR A 973 13.42 32.87 22.64
C THR A 973 13.02 32.06 21.41
N GLY A 974 11.73 31.76 21.23
CA GLY A 974 11.25 30.85 20.18
C GLY A 974 11.45 29.37 20.50
N GLU A 975 11.88 29.03 21.73
CA GLU A 975 12.03 27.64 22.15
C GLU A 975 10.68 27.01 22.51
N GLY A 976 10.41 25.83 21.95
CA GLY A 976 9.25 25.00 22.30
C GLY A 976 9.33 24.46 23.74
N ILE A 977 8.36 24.85 24.55
CA ILE A 977 8.25 24.52 25.98
C ILE A 977 7.62 23.13 26.17
N LYS A 978 6.52 22.83 25.47
CA LYS A 978 5.69 21.64 25.68
C LYS A 978 4.86 21.34 24.42
N THR A 979 4.71 20.06 24.07
CA THR A 979 3.79 19.61 23.01
C THR A 979 2.86 18.55 23.57
N VAL A 980 1.57 18.64 23.29
CA VAL A 980 0.54 17.73 23.83
C VAL A 980 -0.61 17.58 22.83
N ASN A 981 -1.38 16.50 22.93
CA ASN A 981 -2.65 16.34 22.21
C ASN A 981 -3.76 15.88 23.16
N PHE A 982 -5.00 16.23 22.82
CA PHE A 982 -6.20 15.96 23.63
C PHE A 982 -7.32 15.40 22.74
N ASP A 983 -7.73 14.16 23.00
CA ASP A 983 -8.78 13.46 22.25
C ASP A 983 -10.17 14.03 22.58
N MET A 984 -10.67 14.91 21.69
CA MET A 984 -11.98 15.54 21.82
C MET A 984 -13.13 14.73 21.20
N TRP A 985 -12.91 13.47 20.85
CA TRP A 985 -13.95 12.52 20.40
C TRP A 985 -14.24 11.47 21.49
N ALA A 986 -13.22 10.73 21.91
CA ALA A 986 -13.34 9.63 22.86
C ALA A 986 -12.76 9.93 24.25
N GLY A 987 -11.98 11.00 24.40
CA GLY A 987 -11.38 11.42 25.67
C GLY A 987 -12.28 12.31 26.52
N ASP A 988 -11.61 13.03 27.44
CA ASP A 988 -12.19 14.00 28.37
C ASP A 988 -11.61 15.40 28.11
N VAL A 989 -12.39 16.44 28.39
CA VAL A 989 -12.06 17.85 28.24
C VAL A 989 -11.42 18.44 29.50
N ALA A 990 -11.60 17.84 30.68
CA ALA A 990 -11.00 18.34 31.92
C ALA A 990 -9.46 18.42 31.89
N PRO A 991 -8.71 17.47 31.28
CA PRO A 991 -7.26 17.60 31.07
C PRO A 991 -6.86 18.79 30.19
N LEU A 992 -7.66 19.11 29.16
CA LEU A 992 -7.46 20.27 28.29
C LEU A 992 -7.70 21.58 29.06
N ILE A 993 -8.81 21.67 29.80
CA ILE A 993 -9.15 22.84 30.63
C ILE A 993 -8.06 23.10 31.67
N LYS A 994 -7.57 22.06 32.36
CA LYS A 994 -6.44 22.19 33.29
C LYS A 994 -5.20 22.71 32.57
N PHE A 995 -4.85 22.14 31.42
CA PHE A 995 -3.68 22.55 30.64
C PHE A 995 -3.77 24.01 30.15
N LEU A 996 -4.94 24.49 29.69
CA LEU A 996 -5.14 25.87 29.25
C LEU A 996 -5.00 26.90 30.39
N ASN A 997 -5.28 26.48 31.62
CA ASN A 997 -5.05 27.28 32.83
C ASN A 997 -3.58 27.25 33.30
N GLU A 998 -2.79 26.26 32.91
CA GLU A 998 -1.34 26.16 33.18
C GLU A 998 -0.47 26.98 32.19
N ILE A 999 -1.06 27.69 31.22
CA ILE A 999 -0.31 28.50 30.23
C ILE A 999 0.03 29.88 30.82
N GLU A 1000 1.33 30.16 30.95
CA GLU A 1000 1.89 31.44 31.44
C GLU A 1000 1.85 32.57 30.40
N ASP A 1001 1.68 33.81 30.85
CA ASP A 1001 1.64 35.03 30.02
C ASP A 1001 2.91 35.22 29.19
N GLY A 1002 2.74 35.53 27.90
CA GLY A 1002 3.86 35.61 26.93
C GLY A 1002 4.24 34.27 26.27
N THR A 1003 3.54 33.18 26.59
CA THR A 1003 3.62 31.93 25.83
C THR A 1003 2.88 32.07 24.50
N ILE A 1004 3.56 31.76 23.39
CA ILE A 1004 2.96 31.56 22.06
C ILE A 1004 2.33 30.16 22.04
N VAL A 1005 1.10 30.06 21.51
CA VAL A 1005 0.31 28.83 21.47
C VAL A 1005 -0.10 28.52 20.03
N LEU A 1006 0.38 27.41 19.48
CA LEU A 1006 0.00 26.90 18.16
C LEU A 1006 -0.93 25.69 18.34
N MET A 1007 -2.12 25.71 17.74
CA MET A 1007 -3.11 24.63 17.81
C MET A 1007 -3.51 24.11 16.42
N ALA A 1008 -3.60 22.79 16.29
CA ALA A 1008 -4.05 22.12 15.07
C ALA A 1008 -5.04 20.98 15.34
N SER A 1009 -6.00 20.82 14.44
CA SER A 1009 -7.03 19.79 14.44
C SER A 1009 -6.57 18.45 13.85
N PHE A 1010 -7.15 17.34 14.33
CA PHE A 1010 -7.01 16.00 13.75
C PHE A 1010 -8.27 15.14 14.05
N ASP A 1011 -8.85 14.47 13.04
CA ASP A 1011 -10.15 13.80 13.08
C ASP A 1011 -11.30 14.69 13.59
N ASP A 1012 -11.64 14.68 14.88
CA ASP A 1012 -12.64 15.58 15.48
C ASP A 1012 -12.08 16.31 16.71
N THR A 1013 -12.23 17.64 16.71
CA THR A 1013 -11.81 18.54 17.79
C THR A 1013 -12.96 18.97 18.71
N SER A 1014 -14.20 18.59 18.43
CA SER A 1014 -15.37 19.33 18.92
C SER A 1014 -16.31 18.57 19.85
N SER A 1015 -16.44 17.24 19.75
CA SER A 1015 -17.54 16.49 20.40
C SER A 1015 -17.47 16.46 21.93
N LYS A 1016 -16.29 16.72 22.51
CA LYS A 1016 -16.08 16.92 23.96
C LYS A 1016 -15.80 18.37 24.33
N LEU A 1017 -15.63 19.28 23.35
CA LEU A 1017 -15.17 20.64 23.58
C LEU A 1017 -16.30 21.53 24.12
N ASN A 1018 -16.38 21.63 25.45
CA ASN A 1018 -17.39 22.38 26.18
C ASN A 1018 -17.22 23.91 26.07
N SER A 1019 -18.16 24.67 26.64
CA SER A 1019 -18.14 26.14 26.64
C SER A 1019 -16.92 26.73 27.38
N GLU A 1020 -16.53 26.15 28.51
CA GLU A 1020 -15.37 26.59 29.31
C GLU A 1020 -14.06 26.51 28.51
N ALA A 1021 -13.80 25.37 27.86
CA ALA A 1021 -12.62 25.20 27.00
C ALA A 1021 -12.66 26.15 25.78
N ARG A 1022 -13.85 26.41 25.20
CA ARG A 1022 -13.99 27.37 24.10
C ARG A 1022 -13.70 28.81 24.56
N THR A 1023 -14.12 29.21 25.76
CA THR A 1023 -13.75 30.51 26.35
C THR A 1023 -12.25 30.60 26.58
N LEU A 1024 -11.64 29.60 27.23
CA LEU A 1024 -10.20 29.59 27.50
C LEU A 1024 -9.32 29.62 26.24
N ILE A 1025 -9.79 29.07 25.11
CA ILE A 1025 -9.10 29.18 23.81
C ILE A 1025 -9.40 30.54 23.12
N ALA A 1026 -10.59 31.11 23.31
CA ALA A 1026 -10.89 32.47 22.86
C ALA A 1026 -10.04 33.53 23.59
N ASP A 1027 -9.77 33.33 24.89
CA ASP A 1027 -8.90 34.18 25.72
C ASP A 1027 -7.40 34.12 25.30
N LEU A 1028 -6.99 33.08 24.55
CA LEU A 1028 -5.69 33.02 23.87
C LEU A 1028 -5.67 33.77 22.53
N GLY A 1029 -6.81 34.37 22.13
CA GLY A 1029 -6.99 35.20 20.94
C GLY A 1029 -7.87 34.61 19.83
N SER A 1030 -8.46 33.42 20.02
CA SER A 1030 -9.28 32.77 18.98
C SER A 1030 -10.60 33.51 18.75
N SER A 1031 -10.98 33.59 17.48
CA SER A 1031 -12.25 34.13 17.01
C SER A 1031 -13.20 33.05 16.48
N LEU A 1032 -12.69 31.90 16.04
CA LEU A 1032 -13.46 30.85 15.38
C LEU A 1032 -13.71 29.61 16.25
N ILE A 1033 -13.01 29.40 17.38
CA ILE A 1033 -13.19 28.21 18.24
C ILE A 1033 -14.63 28.03 18.75
N VAL A 1034 -15.40 29.11 18.86
CA VAL A 1034 -16.84 29.07 19.20
C VAL A 1034 -17.70 28.41 18.10
N ASN A 1035 -17.23 28.39 16.86
CA ASN A 1035 -17.92 27.87 15.68
C ASN A 1035 -17.43 26.48 15.22
N VAL A 1036 -16.31 25.98 15.78
CA VAL A 1036 -15.73 24.67 15.40
C VAL A 1036 -16.65 23.52 15.81
N GLY A 1037 -17.21 22.84 14.80
CA GLY A 1037 -18.11 21.69 14.92
C GLY A 1037 -17.48 20.35 14.54
N PHE A 1038 -18.34 19.33 14.42
CA PHE A 1038 -17.95 17.93 14.26
C PHE A 1038 -17.09 17.69 13.01
N ARG A 1039 -15.83 17.31 13.22
CA ARG A 1039 -14.81 17.09 12.15
C ARG A 1039 -14.52 18.31 11.29
N ASP A 1040 -14.74 19.52 11.81
CA ASP A 1040 -14.24 20.74 11.18
C ASP A 1040 -12.70 20.79 11.26
N ASN A 1041 -12.05 21.20 10.17
CA ASN A 1041 -10.62 21.51 10.22
C ASN A 1041 -10.44 22.95 10.69
N TRP A 1042 -9.59 23.13 11.69
CA TRP A 1042 -9.23 24.41 12.31
C TRP A 1042 -7.74 24.43 12.67
N ILE A 1043 -7.08 25.56 12.42
CA ILE A 1043 -5.69 25.84 12.82
C ILE A 1043 -5.57 27.28 13.34
N PHE A 1044 -4.72 27.47 14.34
CA PHE A 1044 -4.67 28.70 15.12
C PHE A 1044 -3.28 28.94 15.71
N VAL A 1045 -2.85 30.22 15.72
CA VAL A 1045 -1.67 30.69 16.46
C VAL A 1045 -2.05 31.93 17.26
N GLY A 1046 -2.04 31.80 18.59
CA GLY A 1046 -2.31 32.88 19.54
C GLY A 1046 -1.28 32.91 20.67
N GLY A 1047 -1.67 33.46 21.82
CA GLY A 1047 -0.80 33.53 22.98
C GLY A 1047 -1.49 34.02 24.24
N LYS A 1048 -0.96 33.68 25.41
CA LYS A 1048 -1.52 34.12 26.69
C LYS A 1048 -1.14 35.57 26.97
N GLY A 1049 -2.14 36.39 27.32
CA GLY A 1049 -1.97 37.82 27.64
C GLY A 1049 -2.09 38.76 26.44
N ILE A 1050 -2.48 38.30 25.24
CA ILE A 1050 -2.66 39.19 24.08
C ILE A 1050 -3.98 39.96 24.15
N LYS A 1051 -3.93 41.27 23.92
CA LYS A 1051 -5.08 42.19 24.04
C LYS A 1051 -5.96 42.28 22.79
N THR A 1052 -5.57 41.59 21.71
CA THR A 1052 -6.23 41.61 20.41
C THR A 1052 -6.35 40.19 19.85
N LYS A 1053 -7.41 39.95 19.07
CA LYS A 1053 -7.58 38.68 18.33
C LYS A 1053 -6.45 38.49 17.32
N THR A 1054 -6.01 37.26 17.14
CA THR A 1054 -4.93 36.91 16.21
C THR A 1054 -5.40 36.99 14.75
N PRO A 1055 -4.55 37.41 13.79
CA PRO A 1055 -4.81 37.22 12.36
C PRO A 1055 -4.49 35.79 11.89
N PHE A 1056 -3.83 34.97 12.72
CA PHE A 1056 -3.38 33.63 12.37
C PHE A 1056 -4.40 32.57 12.82
N GLU A 1057 -5.55 32.53 12.16
CA GLU A 1057 -6.61 31.55 12.40
C GLU A 1057 -7.32 31.19 11.09
N GLN A 1058 -7.57 29.89 10.86
CA GLN A 1058 -8.33 29.40 9.71
C GLN A 1058 -9.28 28.27 10.13
N HIS A 1059 -10.41 28.17 9.44
CA HIS A 1059 -11.49 27.20 9.70
C HIS A 1059 -12.15 26.78 8.38
N ILE A 1060 -12.32 25.48 8.17
CA ILE A 1060 -13.20 24.93 7.13
C ILE A 1060 -14.19 23.99 7.82
N LYS A 1061 -15.48 24.25 7.59
CA LYS A 1061 -16.57 23.48 8.16
C LYS A 1061 -16.79 22.17 7.41
N ASN A 1062 -17.01 21.09 8.15
CA ASN A 1062 -17.46 19.80 7.64
C ASN A 1062 -18.82 19.95 6.95
N SER A 1063 -18.87 19.58 5.67
CA SER A 1063 -20.06 19.66 4.83
C SER A 1063 -19.98 18.63 3.71
N ALA A 1064 -20.96 17.72 3.65
CA ALA A 1064 -21.01 16.66 2.65
C ALA A 1064 -21.06 17.15 1.18
N ALA A 1065 -21.31 18.44 0.95
CA ALA A 1065 -21.29 19.06 -0.38
C ALA A 1065 -19.93 19.69 -0.77
N THR A 1066 -19.00 19.87 0.17
CA THR A 1066 -17.74 20.60 -0.03
C THR A 1066 -16.51 19.91 0.58
N ASN A 1067 -16.69 18.76 1.23
CA ASN A 1067 -15.60 17.97 1.81
C ASN A 1067 -14.71 17.33 0.72
N LYS A 1068 -13.39 17.35 0.95
CA LYS A 1068 -12.39 16.68 0.08
C LYS A 1068 -12.13 15.22 0.48
N PHE A 1069 -12.53 14.83 1.69
CA PHE A 1069 -12.46 13.46 2.22
C PHE A 1069 -13.83 12.99 2.74
N GLU A 1070 -14.03 11.70 2.99
CA GLU A 1070 -15.34 11.12 3.34
C GLU A 1070 -15.84 11.53 4.74
N GLY A 1071 -16.42 12.73 4.85
CA GLY A 1071 -16.89 13.31 6.11
C GLY A 1071 -15.88 14.18 6.85
N TRP A 1072 -14.81 14.64 6.16
CA TRP A 1072 -13.89 15.69 6.63
C TRP A 1072 -13.57 16.69 5.51
N PRO A 1073 -13.42 17.99 5.82
CA PRO A 1073 -12.98 19.02 4.87
C PRO A 1073 -11.48 18.88 4.50
N GLU A 1074 -11.01 19.68 3.55
CA GLU A 1074 -9.60 19.63 3.13
C GLU A 1074 -8.62 20.14 4.18
N VAL A 1075 -7.34 19.77 4.03
CA VAL A 1075 -6.26 20.17 4.95
C VAL A 1075 -6.07 21.68 4.88
N LEU A 1076 -6.10 22.33 6.05
CA LEU A 1076 -5.72 23.72 6.19
C LEU A 1076 -4.21 23.84 6.33
N GLU A 1077 -3.57 24.71 5.54
CA GLU A 1077 -2.20 25.16 5.75
C GLU A 1077 -2.14 26.65 6.11
N MET A 1078 -1.20 27.01 6.98
CA MET A 1078 -0.89 28.40 7.32
C MET A 1078 0.61 28.58 7.51
N GLU A 1079 1.16 29.63 6.90
CA GLU A 1079 2.52 30.09 7.14
C GLU A 1079 2.54 31.58 7.45
N GLY A 1080 3.49 32.03 8.28
CA GLY A 1080 3.53 33.43 8.70
C GLY A 1080 4.69 33.78 9.62
N CYS A 1081 4.66 35.02 10.10
CA CYS A 1081 5.70 35.61 10.94
C CYS A 1081 5.08 36.11 12.25
N ILE A 1082 5.46 35.53 13.38
CA ILE A 1082 4.97 35.93 14.72
C ILE A 1082 5.95 36.97 15.30
N PRO A 1083 5.52 38.16 15.73
CA PRO A 1083 6.42 39.12 16.35
C PRO A 1083 7.00 38.57 17.67
N LYS A 1084 8.31 38.76 17.86
CA LYS A 1084 8.98 38.55 19.15
C LYS A 1084 8.46 39.59 20.14
N LYS A 1085 8.20 39.18 21.38
CA LYS A 1085 7.86 40.11 22.45
C LYS A 1085 9.05 41.06 22.64
N GLN A 1086 8.81 42.36 22.49
CA GLN A 1086 9.73 43.41 22.92
C GLN A 1086 9.32 43.82 24.33
N ASP A 1087 10.27 43.86 25.25
CA ASP A 1087 10.03 44.42 26.58
C ASP A 1087 10.02 45.95 26.48
N GLU A 1088 8.82 46.51 26.53
CA GLU A 1088 8.60 47.96 26.57
C GLU A 1088 9.03 48.49 27.96
N PRO A 1089 9.97 49.46 28.04
CA PRO A 1089 10.44 49.96 29.32
C PRO A 1089 9.32 50.72 30.03
N PRO A 1090 9.23 50.65 31.38
CA PRO A 1090 8.20 51.37 32.12
C PRO A 1090 8.39 52.87 31.95
N HIS A 1091 7.39 53.54 31.36
CA HIS A 1091 7.34 55.00 31.32
C HIS A 1091 7.11 55.59 32.72
N LEU A 1092 7.75 56.75 32.95
CA LEU A 1092 7.59 57.62 34.12
C LEU A 1092 6.24 58.36 34.13
#